data_AF-A0A9E1XAM7-F1
#
_entry.id   AF-A0A9E1XAM7-F1
#
_cell.length_a   1.000
_cell.length_b   1.000
_cell.length_c   1.000
_cell.angle_alpha   90.00
_cell.angle_beta   90.00
_cell.angle_gamma   90.00
#
_symmetry.space_group_name_H-M   'P 1'
#
loop_
_entity.id
_entity.type
_entity.pdbx_description
1 polymer ?
#
loop_
_entity_poly.entity_id
_entity_poly.type
_entity_poly.pdbx_seq_one_letter_code
_entity_poly.pdbx_strand_id
1 'polypeptide(L)'
;MRRGLSVVQGGVGVGKTTVSRRLIQIFEDESDTYDFYLILDPKFETELFLLQHLIELFGINNKKETVQDCRDILESHLLKVGVDQGKVLVLIVDEGQNLDSKYLDVFRTLLNFETDDYKLLQLIIFGQPEMETIIQEYPNFEDRISFHFKIGPLDIDQMRGFIYHRLKMTNAPENNWFPDDVIQLIYNHTNGYPRKITKLCHSLLLFMIGEEKEFVDAGIFQHVIDGKPPKGLLKAYKTSTSSASANKLLDVLRKNKVTQTKNDPVEIIEEGDDDFIGSINVVEAIENDTTDNVVQVDLIEPEPDIVSNIDDTQDDKIIVEPIQASPSDTPIEYQAVSATLDNPGQYPESILLPMIFRDETVMGIAVDGNKIGIVALRDHRKTKKLIDALLYEHPENIDFSQEPEESLKALKKAMEIFGNSVTSKDFLTKNTIESIANGTVIGLSINSNLMQLKKIDIPKNGQNDRENIIAWNAKKKLSFDLADLYYNSVNQGKNKESILLGTTNRQSLDQSSEVLTGQDWGIRWWHPLPMAIHNAFIWNYSVESKEICYVLHIGETESYILGYSSGLLQVIRPIAIGIQNLKDAVSDKSISLEDFRVPATLLPGKAKPGSSMPMDDQFRPIIESWTRELDRTLTSLKRAFPVVKATHLYLSGTSIYIKSLDEYFGGHLNLETTYINPLRNINILPDESERDQINIPMPLLTAAVGSALNLSNTVNLLPSSFKQTELFRFMLKIGIPLVAAFLVGLFSFTGWISFQNDNFNAGLDSLKKETARLEPTKDLFYSINNNKVSIKAQVDELSFDTEYFERILASLRFLSHYTPNEITFDEIRFQMGWEESQLYAYGATQKAELKVTDPHLRILKVSGTVSANSAYKDRILQIYLNDLEETLLFSKIEVVSKHTEIG
;
A
#
# COMPACT_ATOMS: atom_id res chain seq x y z
N MET A 1 25.40 26.83 -11.86
CA MET A 1 24.66 27.48 -10.75
C MET A 1 24.58 26.47 -9.60
N ARG A 2 25.38 26.61 -8.55
CA ARG A 2 25.54 25.62 -7.47
C ARG A 2 24.47 25.86 -6.37
N ARG A 3 23.23 25.42 -6.62
CA ARG A 3 22.04 25.77 -5.79
C ARG A 3 21.89 24.97 -4.49
N GLY A 4 22.65 23.90 -4.27
CA GLY A 4 22.53 23.08 -3.06
C GLY A 4 21.51 21.94 -3.22
N LEU A 5 20.32 22.09 -2.64
CA LEU A 5 19.33 21.00 -2.55
C LEU A 5 18.34 20.97 -3.72
N SER A 6 18.14 19.77 -4.27
CA SER A 6 17.11 19.42 -5.25
C SER A 6 16.33 18.18 -4.80
N VAL A 7 15.01 18.17 -4.99
CA VAL A 7 14.14 17.02 -4.64
C VAL A 7 13.37 16.55 -5.88
N VAL A 8 13.41 15.25 -6.13
CA VAL A 8 12.75 14.57 -7.26
C VAL A 8 11.81 13.48 -6.73
N GLN A 9 10.53 13.80 -6.66
CA GLN A 9 9.49 12.89 -6.19
C GLN A 9 8.88 12.09 -7.35
N GLY A 10 8.49 10.84 -7.10
CA GLY A 10 7.76 10.04 -8.09
C GLY A 10 7.41 8.65 -7.61
N GLY A 11 6.27 8.14 -8.08
CA GLY A 11 5.69 6.86 -7.65
C GLY A 11 6.56 5.63 -7.94
N VAL A 12 6.14 4.47 -7.43
CA VAL A 12 6.86 3.21 -7.62
C VAL A 12 6.99 2.88 -9.12
N GLY A 13 8.23 2.69 -9.59
CA GLY A 13 8.51 2.22 -10.95
C GLY A 13 8.48 3.28 -12.06
N VAL A 14 8.41 4.58 -11.72
CA VAL A 14 8.51 5.69 -12.70
C VAL A 14 9.93 5.94 -13.23
N GLY A 15 10.95 5.31 -12.63
CA GLY A 15 12.33 5.34 -13.15
C GLY A 15 13.35 6.16 -12.34
N LYS A 16 13.02 6.63 -11.12
CA LYS A 16 13.92 7.44 -10.25
C LYS A 16 15.38 6.93 -10.21
N THR A 17 15.60 5.69 -9.80
CA THR A 17 16.91 5.01 -9.73
C THR A 17 17.62 4.87 -11.08
N THR A 18 16.89 4.97 -12.20
CA THR A 18 17.46 5.00 -13.55
C THR A 18 17.91 6.41 -13.91
N VAL A 19 17.16 7.44 -13.52
CA VAL A 19 17.55 8.84 -13.71
C VAL A 19 18.77 9.20 -12.83
N SER A 20 18.80 8.78 -11.56
CA SER A 20 19.94 9.03 -10.67
C SER A 20 21.26 8.43 -11.22
N ARG A 21 21.23 7.17 -11.66
CA ARG A 21 22.39 6.52 -12.28
C ARG A 21 22.75 7.12 -13.64
N ARG A 22 21.75 7.51 -14.44
CA ARG A 22 22.02 8.13 -15.75
C ARG A 22 22.61 9.53 -15.60
N LEU A 23 22.29 10.26 -14.53
CA LEU A 23 22.92 11.55 -14.22
C LEU A 23 24.43 11.37 -14.01
N ILE A 24 24.84 10.41 -13.19
CA ILE A 24 26.28 10.10 -12.94
C ILE A 24 26.99 9.78 -14.27
N GLN A 25 26.39 8.92 -15.10
CA GLN A 25 26.95 8.56 -16.42
C GLN A 25 27.02 9.71 -17.45
N ILE A 26 26.27 10.79 -17.26
CA ILE A 26 26.31 11.96 -18.16
C ILE A 26 27.52 12.85 -17.83
N PHE A 27 27.99 12.84 -16.59
CA PHE A 27 29.13 13.61 -16.11
C PHE A 27 30.39 12.75 -15.86
N GLU A 28 30.40 11.51 -16.36
CA GLU A 28 31.54 10.57 -16.20
C GLU A 28 32.80 11.12 -16.90
N ASP A 29 32.63 11.73 -18.08
CA ASP A 29 33.66 12.48 -18.82
C ASP A 29 34.02 13.85 -18.18
N GLU A 30 33.25 14.32 -17.20
CA GLU A 30 33.47 15.59 -16.46
C GLU A 30 33.93 15.35 -15.01
N SER A 31 34.47 14.16 -14.72
CA SER A 31 34.89 13.73 -13.38
C SER A 31 36.05 14.53 -12.77
N ASP A 32 36.82 15.29 -13.57
CA ASP A 32 37.75 16.32 -13.06
C ASP A 32 37.03 17.51 -12.40
N THR A 33 35.75 17.74 -12.71
CA THR A 33 34.94 18.85 -12.19
C THR A 33 33.87 18.39 -11.18
N TYR A 34 33.31 17.19 -11.33
CA TYR A 34 32.20 16.68 -10.51
C TYR A 34 32.55 15.36 -9.80
N ASP A 35 32.46 15.35 -8.47
CA ASP A 35 32.56 14.13 -7.67
C ASP A 35 31.16 13.67 -7.24
N PHE A 36 30.71 12.53 -7.77
CA PHE A 36 29.38 11.97 -7.49
C PHE A 36 29.42 10.86 -6.45
N TYR A 37 28.56 10.98 -5.43
CA TYR A 37 28.37 9.99 -4.37
C TYR A 37 26.90 9.57 -4.28
N LEU A 38 26.62 8.31 -3.95
CA LEU A 38 25.27 7.74 -4.04
C LEU A 38 24.93 6.85 -2.83
N ILE A 39 23.90 7.25 -2.08
CA ILE A 39 23.25 6.43 -1.04
C ILE A 39 21.99 5.80 -1.67
N LEU A 40 21.88 4.47 -1.63
CA LEU A 40 20.78 3.72 -2.27
C LEU A 40 19.65 3.30 -1.32
N ASP A 41 19.93 3.14 -0.03
CA ASP A 41 18.91 2.91 1.00
C ASP A 41 19.31 3.68 2.27
N PRO A 42 18.73 4.85 2.55
CA PRO A 42 19.23 5.78 3.56
C PRO A 42 18.72 5.44 4.97
N LYS A 43 18.74 4.16 5.34
CA LYS A 43 18.37 3.67 6.67
C LYS A 43 19.60 3.63 7.58
N PHE A 44 19.60 4.51 8.57
CA PHE A 44 20.62 4.56 9.62
C PHE A 44 19.94 4.44 10.99
N GLU A 45 20.65 3.94 12.00
CA GLU A 45 20.12 3.86 13.37
C GLU A 45 20.19 5.23 14.07
N THR A 46 21.33 5.93 13.90
CA THR A 46 21.65 7.20 14.55
C THR A 46 22.27 8.21 13.57
N GLU A 47 22.29 9.50 13.94
CA GLU A 47 23.03 10.54 13.20
C GLU A 47 24.51 10.18 13.04
N LEU A 48 25.13 9.63 14.09
CA LEU A 48 26.55 9.27 14.08
C LEU A 48 26.86 8.27 12.96
N PHE A 49 26.01 7.25 12.77
CA PHE A 49 26.19 6.28 11.68
C PHE A 49 25.99 6.90 10.29
N LEU A 50 25.07 7.85 10.11
CA LEU A 50 24.96 8.60 8.85
C LEU A 50 26.24 9.41 8.57
N LEU A 51 26.75 10.14 9.56
CA LEU A 51 27.96 10.95 9.41
C LEU A 51 29.21 10.07 9.14
N GLN A 52 29.37 8.96 9.87
CA GLN A 52 30.45 8.00 9.64
C GLN A 52 30.34 7.33 8.26
N HIS A 53 29.13 7.02 7.79
CA HIS A 53 28.91 6.51 6.44
C HIS A 53 29.27 7.55 5.37
N LEU A 54 28.96 8.83 5.56
CA LEU A 54 29.38 9.91 4.65
C LEU A 54 30.91 10.07 4.62
N ILE A 55 31.59 9.96 5.76
CA ILE A 55 33.06 9.99 5.85
C ILE A 55 33.68 8.84 5.05
N GLU A 56 33.14 7.62 5.17
CA GLU A 56 33.58 6.45 4.42
C GLU A 56 33.25 6.56 2.92
N LEU A 57 32.05 7.03 2.57
CA LEU A 57 31.60 7.24 1.20
C LEU A 57 32.46 8.28 0.46
N PHE A 58 32.89 9.34 1.14
CA PHE A 58 33.82 10.36 0.61
C PHE A 58 35.29 9.93 0.65
N GLY A 59 35.61 8.69 1.07
CA GLY A 59 36.97 8.14 1.08
C GLY A 59 37.89 8.77 2.14
N ILE A 60 37.33 9.31 3.23
CA ILE A 60 38.09 10.04 4.24
C ILE A 60 38.66 9.06 5.28
N ASN A 61 39.99 8.90 5.28
CA ASN A 61 40.73 8.04 6.21
C ASN A 61 40.87 8.65 7.63
N ASN A 62 39.75 8.98 8.27
CA ASN A 62 39.71 9.49 9.65
C ASN A 62 38.39 9.08 10.33
N LYS A 63 38.43 8.09 11.24
CA LYS A 63 37.25 7.64 12.00
C LYS A 63 37.31 8.21 13.42
N LYS A 64 36.22 8.83 13.85
CA LYS A 64 36.02 9.40 15.20
C LYS A 64 34.63 9.03 15.72
N GLU A 65 34.45 9.14 17.04
CA GLU A 65 33.31 8.56 17.77
C GLU A 65 32.22 9.58 18.17
N THR A 66 32.44 10.89 17.97
CA THR A 66 31.45 11.93 18.30
C THR A 66 30.83 12.56 17.06
N VAL A 67 29.59 13.06 17.21
CA VAL A 67 28.84 13.73 16.13
C VAL A 67 29.54 15.01 15.67
N GLN A 68 30.02 15.84 16.61
CA GLN A 68 30.72 17.07 16.28
C GLN A 68 32.02 16.79 15.52
N ASP A 69 32.83 15.85 16.02
CA ASP A 69 34.06 15.39 15.38
C ASP A 69 33.86 14.96 13.93
N CYS A 70 32.74 14.27 13.63
CA CYS A 70 32.42 13.84 12.27
C CYS A 70 31.92 14.99 11.39
N ARG A 71 31.19 15.96 11.96
CA ARG A 71 30.79 17.19 11.25
C ARG A 71 32.02 18.03 10.86
N ASP A 72 32.96 18.23 11.77
CA ASP A 72 34.22 18.98 11.54
C ASP A 72 35.07 18.35 10.41
N ILE A 73 35.11 17.01 10.35
CA ILE A 73 35.80 16.26 9.29
C ILE A 73 35.12 16.48 7.92
N LEU A 74 33.80 16.42 7.86
CA LEU A 74 33.04 16.62 6.63
C LEU A 74 33.12 18.08 6.13
N GLU A 75 33.07 19.06 7.03
CA GLU A 75 33.29 20.48 6.73
C GLU A 75 34.68 20.70 6.11
N SER A 76 35.72 20.20 6.77
CA SER A 76 37.11 20.29 6.30
C SER A 76 37.30 19.66 4.91
N HIS A 77 36.60 18.57 4.62
CA HIS A 77 36.63 17.91 3.32
C HIS A 77 35.86 18.68 2.24
N LEU A 78 34.66 19.18 2.56
CA LEU A 78 33.84 19.97 1.64
C LEU A 78 34.52 21.29 1.24
N LEU A 79 35.20 21.94 2.16
CA LEU A 79 36.06 23.10 1.86
C LEU A 79 37.21 22.73 0.94
N LYS A 80 37.96 21.67 1.26
CA LYS A 80 39.10 21.21 0.44
C LYS A 80 38.70 20.84 -1.00
N VAL A 81 37.60 20.13 -1.18
CA VAL A 81 37.12 19.72 -2.52
C VAL A 81 36.50 20.91 -3.26
N GLY A 82 35.64 21.69 -2.59
CA GLY A 82 34.88 22.77 -3.22
C GLY A 82 35.63 24.10 -3.40
N VAL A 83 36.74 24.32 -2.67
CA VAL A 83 37.58 25.53 -2.75
C VAL A 83 38.97 25.20 -3.28
N ASP A 84 39.79 24.41 -2.55
CA ASP A 84 41.19 24.16 -2.95
C ASP A 84 41.32 23.43 -4.29
N GLN A 85 40.37 22.54 -4.59
CA GLN A 85 40.30 21.76 -5.84
C GLN A 85 39.27 22.31 -6.83
N GLY A 86 38.45 23.29 -6.42
CA GLY A 86 37.41 23.92 -7.24
C GLY A 86 36.24 23.02 -7.69
N LYS A 87 36.22 21.74 -7.30
CA LYS A 87 35.24 20.73 -7.73
C LYS A 87 33.82 21.00 -7.22
N VAL A 88 32.86 20.22 -7.74
CA VAL A 88 31.47 20.14 -7.29
C VAL A 88 31.23 18.78 -6.66
N LEU A 89 31.02 18.72 -5.35
CA LEU A 89 30.62 17.47 -4.68
C LEU A 89 29.10 17.31 -4.77
N VAL A 90 28.65 16.21 -5.38
CA VAL A 90 27.23 15.89 -5.60
C VAL A 90 26.87 14.62 -4.84
N LEU A 91 26.13 14.76 -3.74
CA LEU A 91 25.53 13.64 -3.03
C LEU A 91 24.13 13.36 -3.59
N ILE A 92 23.90 12.13 -4.03
CA ILE A 92 22.58 11.63 -4.42
C ILE A 92 22.08 10.67 -3.34
N VAL A 93 20.82 10.81 -2.96
CA VAL A 93 20.12 9.88 -2.06
C VAL A 93 18.89 9.34 -2.80
N ASP A 94 18.81 8.03 -3.01
CA ASP A 94 17.61 7.36 -3.51
C ASP A 94 16.75 6.84 -2.34
N GLU A 95 15.50 6.46 -2.62
CA GLU A 95 14.50 6.04 -1.61
C GLU A 95 14.39 7.00 -0.41
N GLY A 96 14.46 8.31 -0.68
CA GLY A 96 14.50 9.38 0.32
C GLY A 96 13.28 9.53 1.22
N GLN A 97 12.19 8.80 0.97
CA GLN A 97 11.08 8.66 1.94
C GLN A 97 11.46 7.78 3.15
N ASN A 98 12.59 7.07 3.10
CA ASN A 98 13.15 6.31 4.23
C ASN A 98 13.96 7.22 5.20
N LEU A 99 14.04 8.53 4.95
CA LEU A 99 14.74 9.49 5.81
C LEU A 99 13.82 10.04 6.91
N ASP A 100 14.07 9.63 8.15
CA ASP A 100 13.52 10.30 9.34
C ASP A 100 13.92 11.79 9.39
N SER A 101 13.10 12.62 10.02
CA SER A 101 13.33 14.07 10.22
C SER A 101 14.71 14.40 10.83
N LYS A 102 15.20 13.55 11.76
CA LYS A 102 16.57 13.65 12.33
C LYS A 102 17.67 13.68 11.26
N TYR A 103 17.51 12.96 10.15
CA TYR A 103 18.50 12.92 9.05
C TYR A 103 18.35 14.11 8.10
N LEU A 104 17.15 14.67 7.97
CA LEU A 104 16.95 15.93 7.25
C LEU A 104 17.65 17.09 7.94
N ASP A 105 17.74 17.12 9.28
CA ASP A 105 18.53 18.14 9.99
C ASP A 105 20.05 18.00 9.75
N VAL A 106 20.56 16.78 9.64
CA VAL A 106 21.97 16.52 9.27
C VAL A 106 22.25 17.10 7.89
N PHE A 107 21.44 16.75 6.88
CA PHE A 107 21.60 17.30 5.53
C PHE A 107 21.38 18.81 5.46
N ARG A 108 20.38 19.35 6.18
CA ARG A 108 20.16 20.81 6.36
C ARG A 108 21.39 21.49 6.95
N THR A 109 22.10 20.83 7.87
CA THR A 109 23.32 21.33 8.50
C THR A 109 24.48 21.36 7.49
N LEU A 110 24.74 20.25 6.78
CA LEU A 110 25.78 20.17 5.74
C LEU A 110 25.54 21.18 4.59
N LEU A 111 24.29 21.52 4.27
CA LEU A 111 23.91 22.51 3.26
C LEU A 111 24.12 23.99 3.68
N ASN A 112 24.64 24.27 4.88
CA ASN A 112 25.14 25.60 5.25
C ASN A 112 26.63 25.79 4.94
N PHE A 113 27.34 24.73 4.53
CA PHE A 113 28.73 24.86 4.09
C PHE A 113 28.77 25.47 2.68
N GLU A 114 29.14 26.74 2.62
CA GLU A 114 29.14 27.57 1.41
C GLU A 114 30.25 28.63 1.43
N THR A 115 30.57 29.12 0.25
CA THR A 115 31.32 30.35 0.02
C THR A 115 30.35 31.49 -0.26
N ASP A 116 30.82 32.74 -0.28
CA ASP A 116 30.00 33.91 -0.66
C ASP A 116 29.34 33.78 -2.05
N ASP A 117 29.92 32.96 -2.95
CA ASP A 117 29.43 32.72 -4.32
C ASP A 117 28.63 31.41 -4.48
N TYR A 118 28.88 30.37 -3.67
CA TYR A 118 28.29 29.04 -3.88
C TYR A 118 28.28 28.05 -2.70
N LYS A 119 27.25 27.18 -2.69
CA LYS A 119 27.17 25.94 -1.89
C LYS A 119 28.29 24.95 -2.25
N LEU A 120 28.95 24.40 -1.23
CA LEU A 120 30.02 23.40 -1.40
C LEU A 120 29.45 22.00 -1.68
N LEU A 121 28.34 21.65 -1.04
CA LEU A 121 27.58 20.41 -1.28
C LEU A 121 26.40 20.66 -2.22
N GLN A 122 26.24 19.85 -3.26
CA GLN A 122 24.97 19.68 -3.96
C GLN A 122 24.30 18.39 -3.46
N LEU A 123 23.02 18.44 -3.10
CA LEU A 123 22.26 17.30 -2.61
C LEU A 123 21.04 17.05 -3.51
N ILE A 124 20.91 15.84 -4.04
CA ILE A 124 19.77 15.44 -4.89
C ILE A 124 19.07 14.26 -4.22
N ILE A 125 17.84 14.46 -3.74
CA ILE A 125 17.07 13.38 -3.11
C ILE A 125 15.95 12.90 -4.05
N PHE A 126 15.95 11.61 -4.35
CA PHE A 126 14.90 10.92 -5.08
C PHE A 126 13.95 10.23 -4.08
N GLY A 127 12.69 10.65 -4.04
CA GLY A 127 11.69 10.16 -3.07
C GLY A 127 10.43 9.59 -3.72
N GLN A 128 9.70 8.74 -3.00
CA GLN A 128 8.30 8.44 -3.32
C GLN A 128 7.38 9.59 -2.84
N PRO A 129 6.13 9.70 -3.32
CA PRO A 129 5.24 10.84 -2.98
C PRO A 129 5.02 11.06 -1.48
N GLU A 130 5.16 10.02 -0.68
CA GLU A 130 5.11 10.03 0.79
C GLU A 130 6.15 10.99 1.40
N MET A 131 7.29 11.21 0.72
CA MET A 131 8.30 12.20 1.11
C MET A 131 7.77 13.64 1.10
N GLU A 132 6.68 13.93 0.38
CA GLU A 132 6.04 15.25 0.39
C GLU A 132 5.49 15.60 1.77
N THR A 133 4.95 14.63 2.50
CA THR A 133 4.51 14.80 3.89
C THR A 133 5.71 15.08 4.80
N ILE A 134 6.78 14.29 4.68
CA ILE A 134 8.00 14.41 5.52
C ILE A 134 8.66 15.79 5.34
N ILE A 135 8.67 16.32 4.10
CA ILE A 135 9.19 17.66 3.80
C ILE A 135 8.30 18.75 4.43
N GLN A 136 6.96 18.66 4.26
CA GLN A 136 6.01 19.62 4.85
C GLN A 136 5.95 19.59 6.39
N GLU A 137 6.40 18.49 7.00
CA GLU A 137 6.56 18.37 8.45
C GLU A 137 7.88 18.93 8.96
N TYR A 138 8.82 19.28 8.06
CA TYR A 138 10.11 19.84 8.39
C TYR A 138 10.48 21.08 7.53
N PRO A 139 9.77 22.23 7.70
CA PRO A 139 9.91 23.41 6.85
C PRO A 139 11.32 23.99 6.75
N ASN A 140 12.14 23.84 7.81
CA ASN A 140 13.55 24.25 7.81
C ASN A 140 14.41 23.58 6.71
N PHE A 141 13.96 22.46 6.16
CA PHE A 141 14.56 21.76 5.02
C PHE A 141 13.82 22.09 3.71
N GLU A 142 12.50 22.25 3.74
CA GLU A 142 11.70 22.72 2.59
C GLU A 142 12.20 24.07 2.06
N ASP A 143 12.46 25.04 2.95
CA ASP A 143 13.06 26.36 2.65
C ASP A 143 14.45 26.28 1.97
N ARG A 144 15.11 25.11 1.97
CA ARG A 144 16.39 24.89 1.29
C ARG A 144 16.24 24.25 -0.09
N ILE A 145 15.07 23.70 -0.43
CA ILE A 145 14.82 23.05 -1.73
C ILE A 145 14.81 24.11 -2.83
N SER A 146 15.92 24.20 -3.57
CA SER A 146 16.10 25.17 -4.66
C SER A 146 15.60 24.66 -6.03
N PHE A 147 15.14 23.41 -6.08
CA PHE A 147 14.47 22.79 -7.21
C PHE A 147 13.62 21.59 -6.74
N HIS A 148 12.34 21.59 -7.08
CA HIS A 148 11.40 20.50 -6.76
C HIS A 148 10.77 20.01 -8.06
N PHE A 149 10.81 18.70 -8.30
CA PHE A 149 10.26 18.09 -9.51
C PHE A 149 9.48 16.81 -9.21
N LYS A 150 8.38 16.58 -9.96
CA LYS A 150 7.57 15.36 -9.85
C LYS A 150 7.65 14.56 -11.16
N ILE A 151 8.35 13.42 -11.13
CA ILE A 151 8.48 12.51 -12.28
C ILE A 151 7.29 11.54 -12.33
N GLY A 152 6.49 11.66 -13.39
CA GLY A 152 5.33 10.81 -13.66
C GLY A 152 5.64 9.60 -14.57
N PRO A 153 4.60 8.88 -15.02
CA PRO A 153 4.72 7.92 -16.12
C PRO A 153 5.08 8.63 -17.44
N LEU A 154 5.62 7.86 -18.40
CA LEU A 154 5.91 8.35 -19.74
C LEU A 154 4.61 8.52 -20.56
N ASP A 155 4.56 9.51 -21.44
CA ASP A 155 3.57 9.54 -22.52
C ASP A 155 3.90 8.50 -23.62
N ILE A 156 3.05 8.38 -24.64
CA ILE A 156 3.22 7.35 -25.68
C ILE A 156 4.46 7.57 -26.57
N ASP A 157 4.83 8.82 -26.84
CA ASP A 157 5.98 9.16 -27.68
C ASP A 157 7.29 9.01 -26.89
N GLN A 158 7.29 9.42 -25.63
CA GLN A 158 8.33 9.12 -24.65
C GLN A 158 8.51 7.60 -24.46
N MET A 159 7.41 6.84 -24.41
CA MET A 159 7.46 5.38 -24.30
C MET A 159 8.04 4.73 -25.55
N ARG A 160 7.61 5.15 -26.75
CA ARG A 160 8.21 4.73 -28.03
C ARG A 160 9.72 4.99 -28.01
N GLY A 161 10.14 6.19 -27.64
CA GLY A 161 11.55 6.57 -27.49
C GLY A 161 12.31 5.72 -26.46
N PHE A 162 11.70 5.44 -25.31
CA PHE A 162 12.29 4.59 -24.26
C PHE A 162 12.50 3.14 -24.73
N ILE A 163 11.53 2.56 -25.45
CA ILE A 163 11.65 1.21 -26.00
C ILE A 163 12.78 1.17 -27.04
N TYR A 164 12.77 2.07 -28.04
CA TYR A 164 13.82 2.11 -29.06
C TYR A 164 15.21 2.41 -28.51
N HIS A 165 15.33 3.31 -27.53
CA HIS A 165 16.61 3.59 -26.89
C HIS A 165 17.19 2.33 -26.24
N ARG A 166 16.37 1.57 -25.49
CA ARG A 166 16.81 0.31 -24.85
C ARG A 166 17.22 -0.76 -25.87
N LEU A 167 16.51 -0.88 -26.99
CA LEU A 167 16.87 -1.78 -28.08
C LEU A 167 18.19 -1.39 -28.75
N LYS A 168 18.40 -0.09 -28.99
CA LYS A 168 19.65 0.46 -29.52
C LYS A 168 20.85 0.20 -28.61
N MET A 169 20.67 0.29 -27.29
CA MET A 169 21.73 -0.06 -26.32
C MET A 169 22.11 -1.55 -26.33
N THR A 170 21.30 -2.42 -26.94
CA THR A 170 21.59 -3.86 -27.10
C THR A 170 22.07 -4.25 -28.50
N ASN A 171 22.43 -3.29 -29.35
CA ASN A 171 22.74 -3.50 -30.77
C ASN A 171 21.66 -4.30 -31.52
N ALA A 172 20.38 -4.10 -31.17
CA ALA A 172 19.28 -4.64 -31.96
C ALA A 172 19.32 -4.05 -33.38
N PRO A 173 19.01 -4.83 -34.43
CA PRO A 173 18.88 -4.30 -35.79
C PRO A 173 17.76 -3.24 -35.85
N GLU A 174 17.82 -2.35 -36.85
CA GLU A 174 16.79 -1.31 -37.05
C GLU A 174 15.41 -1.87 -37.47
N ASN A 175 15.28 -3.20 -37.60
CA ASN A 175 14.00 -3.87 -37.79
C ASN A 175 13.06 -3.56 -36.62
N ASN A 176 11.84 -3.11 -36.94
CA ASN A 176 10.89 -2.62 -35.96
C ASN A 176 10.20 -3.77 -35.18
N TRP A 177 10.92 -4.37 -34.21
CA TRP A 177 10.43 -5.47 -33.36
C TRP A 177 9.14 -5.14 -32.59
N PHE A 178 8.81 -3.85 -32.43
CA PHE A 178 7.57 -3.35 -31.82
C PHE A 178 6.89 -2.37 -32.79
N PRO A 179 6.02 -2.85 -33.70
CA PRO A 179 5.23 -1.96 -34.55
C PRO A 179 4.28 -1.07 -33.73
N ASP A 180 3.85 0.06 -34.30
CA ASP A 180 3.13 1.12 -33.57
C ASP A 180 1.80 0.67 -32.95
N ASP A 181 1.12 -0.32 -33.52
CA ASP A 181 -0.08 -0.94 -32.95
C ASP A 181 0.24 -1.69 -31.66
N VAL A 182 1.35 -2.43 -31.63
CA VAL A 182 1.84 -3.11 -30.42
C VAL A 182 2.39 -2.10 -29.40
N ILE A 183 3.00 -0.99 -29.84
CA ILE A 183 3.36 0.11 -28.94
C ILE A 183 2.09 0.71 -28.29
N GLN A 184 1.00 0.92 -29.04
CA GLN A 184 -0.28 1.37 -28.47
C GLN A 184 -0.85 0.36 -27.47
N LEU A 185 -0.79 -0.95 -27.76
CA LEU A 185 -1.21 -2.01 -26.83
C LEU A 185 -0.36 -2.03 -25.54
N ILE A 186 0.96 -1.89 -25.65
CA ILE A 186 1.88 -1.76 -24.50
C ILE A 186 1.55 -0.52 -23.69
N TYR A 187 1.25 0.62 -24.33
CA TYR A 187 0.88 1.85 -23.63
C TYR A 187 -0.40 1.64 -22.81
N ASN A 188 -1.45 1.13 -23.45
CA ASN A 188 -2.77 0.92 -22.84
C ASN A 188 -2.73 -0.09 -21.67
N HIS A 189 -1.83 -1.08 -21.69
CA HIS A 189 -1.68 -2.04 -20.60
C HIS A 189 -0.76 -1.54 -19.47
N THR A 190 0.26 -0.74 -19.79
CA THR A 190 1.28 -0.32 -18.82
C THR A 190 1.03 1.06 -18.21
N ASN A 191 0.16 1.88 -18.82
CA ASN A 191 -0.08 3.29 -18.50
C ASN A 191 1.23 4.11 -18.40
N GLY A 192 2.20 3.83 -19.28
CA GLY A 192 3.44 4.58 -19.36
C GLY A 192 4.49 4.32 -18.26
N TYR A 193 4.25 3.40 -17.31
CA TYR A 193 5.18 3.16 -16.19
C TYR A 193 6.42 2.35 -16.64
N PRO A 194 7.66 2.88 -16.60
CA PRO A 194 8.86 2.22 -17.12
C PRO A 194 9.14 0.81 -16.56
N ARG A 195 8.84 0.56 -15.27
CA ARG A 195 8.96 -0.79 -14.69
C ARG A 195 7.96 -1.80 -15.30
N LYS A 196 6.73 -1.37 -15.60
CA LYS A 196 5.73 -2.21 -16.28
C LYS A 196 6.09 -2.43 -17.75
N ILE A 197 6.48 -1.36 -18.45
CA ILE A 197 6.96 -1.40 -19.84
C ILE A 197 8.12 -2.40 -19.97
N THR A 198 9.15 -2.28 -19.12
CA THR A 198 10.34 -3.14 -19.18
C THR A 198 9.98 -4.61 -18.92
N LYS A 199 9.12 -4.89 -17.93
CA LYS A 199 8.67 -6.27 -17.66
C LYS A 199 7.88 -6.84 -18.84
N LEU A 200 6.92 -6.08 -19.39
CA LEU A 200 6.09 -6.54 -20.49
C LEU A 200 6.92 -6.76 -21.77
N CYS A 201 7.74 -5.79 -22.17
CA CYS A 201 8.62 -5.90 -23.33
C CYS A 201 9.58 -7.09 -23.22
N HIS A 202 10.11 -7.38 -22.02
CA HIS A 202 10.94 -8.56 -21.79
C HIS A 202 10.16 -9.88 -22.03
N SER A 203 8.94 -10.00 -21.51
CA SER A 203 8.07 -11.16 -21.76
C SER A 203 7.67 -11.28 -23.24
N LEU A 204 7.40 -10.16 -23.92
CA LEU A 204 7.08 -10.13 -25.36
C LEU A 204 8.27 -10.59 -26.21
N LEU A 205 9.50 -10.15 -25.90
CA LEU A 205 10.71 -10.59 -26.59
C LEU A 205 11.04 -12.07 -26.34
N LEU A 206 10.86 -12.57 -25.11
CA LEU A 206 10.98 -14.00 -24.82
C LEU A 206 9.97 -14.83 -25.63
N PHE A 207 8.75 -14.34 -25.82
CA PHE A 207 7.76 -14.99 -26.67
C PHE A 207 8.09 -14.90 -28.17
N MET A 208 8.57 -13.75 -28.64
CA MET A 208 8.98 -13.55 -30.03
C MET A 208 10.09 -14.53 -30.42
N ILE A 209 11.11 -14.66 -29.56
CA ILE A 209 12.18 -15.67 -29.68
C ILE A 209 11.61 -17.09 -29.59
N GLY A 210 10.70 -17.34 -28.64
CA GLY A 210 10.12 -18.65 -28.38
C GLY A 210 9.08 -19.14 -29.40
N GLU A 211 8.58 -18.28 -30.29
CA GLU A 211 7.70 -18.65 -31.41
C GLU A 211 8.40 -18.38 -32.77
N GLU A 212 9.72 -18.16 -32.77
CA GLU A 212 10.57 -17.95 -33.96
C GLU A 212 10.08 -16.83 -34.90
N LYS A 213 9.58 -15.72 -34.33
CA LYS A 213 9.09 -14.54 -35.08
C LYS A 213 10.12 -13.40 -35.14
N GLU A 214 10.04 -12.61 -36.21
CA GLU A 214 10.92 -11.45 -36.43
C GLU A 214 10.46 -10.16 -35.72
N PHE A 215 9.19 -10.09 -35.31
CA PHE A 215 8.61 -8.95 -34.59
C PHE A 215 7.50 -9.42 -33.63
N VAL A 216 7.18 -8.59 -32.64
CA VAL A 216 6.04 -8.77 -31.74
C VAL A 216 4.77 -8.36 -32.49
N ASP A 217 3.78 -9.24 -32.55
CA ASP A 217 2.43 -8.94 -33.06
C ASP A 217 1.38 -8.96 -31.94
N ALA A 218 0.16 -8.50 -32.25
CA ALA A 218 -0.97 -8.55 -31.32
C ALA A 218 -1.28 -9.97 -30.79
N GLY A 219 -0.90 -11.02 -31.52
CA GLY A 219 -1.02 -12.41 -31.09
C GLY A 219 -0.03 -12.78 -29.98
N ILE A 220 1.26 -12.42 -30.14
CA ILE A 220 2.25 -12.51 -29.06
C ILE A 220 1.80 -11.66 -27.85
N PHE A 221 1.31 -10.45 -28.11
CA PHE A 221 0.83 -9.56 -27.05
C PHE A 221 -0.26 -10.23 -26.21
N GLN A 222 -1.32 -10.72 -26.85
CA GLN A 222 -2.40 -11.41 -26.14
C GLN A 222 -1.88 -12.66 -25.41
N HIS A 223 -0.99 -13.44 -26.00
CA HIS A 223 -0.43 -14.63 -25.35
C HIS A 223 0.38 -14.34 -24.07
N VAL A 224 1.08 -13.19 -24.02
CA VAL A 224 1.78 -12.73 -22.82
C VAL A 224 0.80 -12.23 -21.76
N ILE A 225 -0.27 -11.53 -22.14
CA ILE A 225 -1.32 -11.08 -21.21
C ILE A 225 -2.13 -12.27 -20.66
N ASP A 226 -2.39 -13.29 -21.49
CA ASP A 226 -3.04 -14.55 -21.10
C ASP A 226 -2.17 -15.43 -20.15
N GLY A 227 -0.92 -15.05 -19.88
CA GLY A 227 -0.01 -15.81 -19.01
C GLY A 227 0.43 -17.17 -19.57
N LYS A 228 0.33 -17.37 -20.90
CA LYS A 228 0.74 -18.62 -21.56
C LYS A 228 2.28 -18.81 -21.49
N PRO A 229 2.79 -20.04 -21.64
CA PRO A 229 4.21 -20.28 -21.87
C PRO A 229 4.57 -20.20 -23.38
N PRO A 230 5.77 -19.71 -23.75
CA PRO A 230 6.25 -19.75 -25.13
C PRO A 230 6.69 -21.18 -25.53
N LYS A 231 6.33 -21.64 -26.74
CA LYS A 231 6.44 -23.08 -27.08
C LYS A 231 7.87 -23.55 -27.36
N GLY A 232 8.68 -22.74 -28.04
CA GLY A 232 10.03 -23.10 -28.50
C GLY A 232 11.10 -23.08 -27.40
N LEU A 233 11.02 -22.16 -26.44
CA LEU A 233 12.02 -22.04 -25.36
C LEU A 233 12.14 -23.31 -24.50
N LEU A 234 11.07 -24.10 -24.40
CA LEU A 234 11.08 -25.40 -23.70
C LEU A 234 11.85 -26.51 -24.44
N LYS A 235 12.22 -26.32 -25.72
CA LYS A 235 13.19 -27.19 -26.41
C LYS A 235 14.64 -26.78 -26.17
N ALA A 236 14.92 -25.48 -26.05
CA ALA A 236 16.28 -24.97 -25.88
C ALA A 236 16.86 -25.23 -24.48
N TYR A 237 16.03 -25.31 -23.44
CA TYR A 237 16.50 -25.47 -22.05
C TYR A 237 16.84 -26.92 -21.64
N LYS A 238 17.50 -27.67 -22.53
CA LYS A 238 18.20 -28.92 -22.17
C LYS A 238 19.67 -28.86 -22.60
N THR A 239 20.54 -29.08 -21.61
CA THR A 239 21.98 -29.30 -21.75
C THR A 239 22.86 -28.06 -21.98
N SER A 240 23.00 -27.18 -20.98
CA SER A 240 24.21 -27.21 -20.13
C SER A 240 24.26 -26.09 -19.06
N THR A 241 24.87 -26.42 -17.92
CA THR A 241 25.55 -25.51 -16.97
C THR A 241 24.83 -24.23 -16.46
N SER A 242 24.10 -24.33 -15.34
CA SER A 242 24.05 -23.26 -14.30
C SER A 242 23.41 -23.64 -12.95
N SER A 243 23.24 -24.93 -12.64
CA SER A 243 22.77 -25.41 -11.32
C SER A 243 23.75 -25.15 -10.14
N ALA A 244 24.85 -24.41 -10.39
CA ALA A 244 25.87 -24.06 -9.40
C ALA A 244 25.54 -22.80 -8.57
N SER A 245 24.64 -21.91 -9.05
CA SER A 245 24.40 -20.60 -8.41
C SER A 245 23.28 -20.64 -7.36
N ALA A 246 22.20 -21.39 -7.60
CA ALA A 246 21.10 -21.53 -6.65
C ALA A 246 21.51 -22.32 -5.39
N ASN A 247 22.25 -23.42 -5.59
CA ASN A 247 22.69 -24.29 -4.48
C ASN A 247 23.73 -23.62 -3.57
N LYS A 248 24.64 -22.78 -4.12
CA LYS A 248 25.60 -22.04 -3.31
C LYS A 248 24.95 -21.09 -2.30
N LEU A 249 23.83 -20.44 -2.65
CA LEU A 249 23.10 -19.56 -1.75
C LEU A 249 22.41 -20.33 -0.61
N LEU A 250 21.86 -21.51 -0.91
CA LEU A 250 21.27 -22.41 0.09
C LEU A 250 22.32 -23.07 1.00
N ASP A 251 23.50 -23.42 0.48
CA ASP A 251 24.61 -23.97 1.27
C ASP A 251 25.24 -22.93 2.21
N VAL A 252 25.36 -21.67 1.80
CA VAL A 252 25.85 -20.59 2.68
C VAL A 252 24.86 -20.36 3.83
N LEU A 253 23.56 -20.33 3.55
CA LEU A 253 22.53 -20.21 4.59
C LEU A 253 22.42 -21.45 5.51
N ARG A 254 22.96 -22.60 5.11
CA ARG A 254 23.02 -23.82 5.93
C ARG A 254 24.32 -23.99 6.73
N LYS A 255 25.40 -23.28 6.40
CA LYS A 255 26.72 -23.50 7.02
C LYS A 255 26.97 -22.77 8.35
N ASN A 256 26.12 -21.83 8.75
CA ASN A 256 26.23 -21.14 10.05
C ASN A 256 25.51 -21.88 11.20
N LYS A 257 25.61 -23.21 11.27
CA LYS A 257 25.31 -24.01 12.48
C LYS A 257 26.41 -25.04 12.76
N VAL A 258 27.52 -24.51 13.29
CA VAL A 258 28.45 -25.09 14.28
C VAL A 258 28.83 -26.58 14.17
N THR A 259 30.12 -26.84 13.91
CA THR A 259 30.91 -27.77 14.76
C THR A 259 32.41 -27.41 14.70
N GLN A 260 33.10 -27.48 15.83
CA GLN A 260 34.56 -27.56 15.92
C GLN A 260 34.96 -28.74 16.83
N THR A 261 36.04 -29.43 16.49
CA THR A 261 36.72 -30.49 17.24
C THR A 261 38.10 -30.72 16.60
N LYS A 262 39.18 -31.10 17.29
CA LYS A 262 39.52 -31.09 18.73
C LYS A 262 41.06 -31.27 18.85
N ASN A 263 41.67 -30.90 19.98
CA ASN A 263 42.75 -31.63 20.70
C ASN A 263 43.64 -30.71 21.56
N ASP A 264 44.10 -31.28 22.68
CA ASP A 264 44.62 -30.64 23.91
C ASP A 264 46.18 -30.83 24.01
N PRO A 265 46.93 -30.64 25.14
CA PRO A 265 46.52 -30.43 26.55
C PRO A 265 47.42 -29.50 27.46
N VAL A 266 47.13 -29.52 28.79
CA VAL A 266 48.00 -29.14 29.96
C VAL A 266 48.17 -27.61 30.21
N GLU A 267 47.94 -27.01 31.40
CA GLU A 267 47.53 -27.48 32.76
C GLU A 267 47.04 -26.30 33.66
N ILE A 268 46.03 -26.53 34.55
CA ILE A 268 45.63 -25.85 35.85
C ILE A 268 45.70 -24.29 36.03
N ILE A 269 44.84 -23.56 36.78
CA ILE A 269 43.97 -23.80 37.97
C ILE A 269 42.61 -23.04 37.86
N GLU A 270 41.54 -23.69 38.36
CA GLU A 270 40.28 -23.28 39.08
C GLU A 270 39.96 -21.76 39.28
N GLU A 271 38.71 -21.28 39.45
CA GLU A 271 37.37 -21.86 39.72
C GLU A 271 36.31 -21.18 38.80
N GLY A 272 35.12 -21.72 38.51
CA GLY A 272 34.50 -23.00 38.88
C GLY A 272 33.20 -23.25 38.09
N ASP A 273 32.80 -24.52 37.99
CA ASP A 273 31.99 -25.13 36.92
C ASP A 273 30.53 -24.59 36.77
N ASP A 274 29.85 -24.59 35.61
CA ASP A 274 29.73 -25.57 34.49
C ASP A 274 28.94 -26.87 34.91
N ASP A 275 28.11 -27.55 34.09
CA ASP A 275 27.64 -27.25 32.73
C ASP A 275 26.31 -27.97 32.32
N PHE A 276 25.71 -27.47 31.23
CA PHE A 276 25.20 -28.15 30.01
C PHE A 276 24.10 -29.24 29.94
N ILE A 277 22.91 -28.81 29.49
CA ILE A 277 22.17 -29.22 28.26
C ILE A 277 22.33 -30.66 27.69
N GLY A 278 21.20 -31.37 27.54
CA GLY A 278 20.94 -32.33 26.44
C GLY A 278 20.34 -33.69 26.87
N SER A 279 19.48 -34.39 26.09
CA SER A 279 18.81 -34.00 24.83
C SER A 279 17.69 -34.98 24.41
N ILE A 280 16.57 -34.45 23.88
CA ILE A 280 15.81 -34.93 22.69
C ILE A 280 15.07 -36.30 22.73
N ASN A 281 13.79 -36.26 22.30
CA ASN A 281 12.85 -37.38 22.01
C ASN A 281 12.35 -38.17 23.25
N VAL A 282 11.18 -38.85 23.27
CA VAL A 282 10.42 -39.54 22.19
C VAL A 282 8.88 -39.32 22.28
N VAL A 283 8.29 -39.11 21.10
CA VAL A 283 7.00 -39.57 20.51
C VAL A 283 5.99 -40.39 21.37
N GLU A 284 4.72 -39.95 21.33
CA GLU A 284 3.41 -40.67 21.45
C GLU A 284 3.00 -41.54 22.67
N ALA A 285 1.66 -41.54 22.86
CA ALA A 285 0.79 -42.63 23.33
C ALA A 285 0.73 -43.04 24.83
N ILE A 286 -0.34 -42.56 25.47
CA ILE A 286 -1.45 -43.36 26.02
C ILE A 286 -1.17 -44.33 27.20
N GLU A 287 -1.76 -43.94 28.33
CA GLU A 287 -2.41 -44.76 29.38
C GLU A 287 -1.64 -45.52 30.49
N ASN A 288 -2.16 -45.26 31.70
CA ASN A 288 -2.45 -46.15 32.83
C ASN A 288 -1.37 -46.54 33.88
N ASP A 289 -1.68 -46.06 35.09
CA ASP A 289 -1.90 -46.84 36.31
C ASP A 289 -0.79 -47.04 37.35
N THR A 290 -1.15 -46.64 38.58
CA THR A 290 -0.82 -47.28 39.89
C THR A 290 0.64 -47.18 40.41
N THR A 291 0.93 -47.08 41.71
CA THR A 291 0.11 -47.01 42.96
C THR A 291 0.97 -46.51 44.14
N ASP A 292 0.31 -45.94 45.18
CA ASP A 292 0.59 -46.12 46.64
C ASP A 292 1.94 -45.72 47.30
N ASN A 293 2.07 -45.51 48.63
CA ASN A 293 1.23 -45.00 49.75
C ASN A 293 2.12 -44.92 51.03
N VAL A 294 1.91 -44.13 52.10
CA VAL A 294 1.04 -42.96 52.38
C VAL A 294 1.99 -41.78 52.76
N VAL A 295 1.92 -40.86 53.74
CA VAL A 295 1.05 -40.37 54.86
C VAL A 295 1.41 -38.86 54.98
N GLN A 296 0.55 -37.85 55.15
CA GLN A 296 -0.77 -37.64 55.76
C GLN A 296 -0.78 -37.40 57.29
N VAL A 297 -1.09 -36.14 57.66
CA VAL A 297 -1.98 -35.63 58.74
C VAL A 297 -2.26 -34.15 58.29
N ASP A 298 -3.43 -33.76 57.74
CA ASP A 298 -4.78 -33.59 58.33
C ASP A 298 -4.82 -32.50 59.44
N LEU A 299 -5.87 -31.73 59.76
CA LEU A 299 -7.34 -31.73 59.59
C LEU A 299 -7.78 -30.23 59.44
N ILE A 300 -8.98 -29.77 59.00
CA ILE A 300 -10.22 -30.36 58.46
C ILE A 300 -11.02 -29.23 57.73
N GLU A 301 -11.94 -29.58 56.83
CA GLU A 301 -13.14 -28.78 56.51
C GLU A 301 -14.41 -29.62 56.77
N PRO A 302 -15.57 -29.01 57.13
CA PRO A 302 -16.85 -29.72 57.22
C PRO A 302 -17.87 -29.29 56.14
N GLU A 303 -17.92 -30.06 55.04
CA GLU A 303 -19.19 -30.46 54.41
C GLU A 303 -19.92 -31.49 55.33
N PRO A 304 -21.14 -32.03 55.04
CA PRO A 304 -21.96 -31.90 53.82
C PRO A 304 -23.47 -31.64 54.08
N ASP A 305 -24.30 -31.60 53.03
CA ASP A 305 -25.20 -32.74 52.68
C ASP A 305 -26.07 -32.50 51.43
N ILE A 306 -26.47 -33.61 50.79
CA ILE A 306 -27.33 -33.67 49.60
C ILE A 306 -28.56 -34.52 49.96
N VAL A 307 -29.77 -34.18 49.48
CA VAL A 307 -30.75 -35.12 48.85
C VAL A 307 -32.14 -34.49 48.55
N SER A 308 -32.60 -34.75 47.31
CA SER A 308 -33.97 -34.74 46.76
C SER A 308 -34.94 -33.56 46.96
N ASN A 309 -35.30 -32.96 45.81
CA ASN A 309 -36.66 -32.78 45.28
C ASN A 309 -37.87 -32.74 46.25
N ILE A 310 -38.64 -31.65 46.17
CA ILE A 310 -40.09 -31.69 45.94
C ILE A 310 -40.40 -30.67 44.83
N ASP A 311 -41.39 -30.99 44.00
CA ASP A 311 -41.90 -30.16 42.90
C ASP A 311 -43.14 -29.41 43.41
N ASP A 312 -43.12 -28.06 43.41
CA ASP A 312 -44.35 -27.27 43.50
C ASP A 312 -44.16 -25.80 43.07
N THR A 313 -45.22 -25.19 42.53
CA THR A 313 -45.19 -23.91 41.83
C THR A 313 -45.24 -22.67 42.72
N GLN A 314 -44.44 -21.62 42.41
CA GLN A 314 -44.97 -20.25 42.36
C GLN A 314 -44.08 -19.26 41.57
N ASP A 315 -44.71 -18.54 40.63
CA ASP A 315 -44.14 -17.39 39.89
C ASP A 315 -44.14 -16.14 40.80
N ASP A 316 -43.10 -15.94 41.61
CA ASP A 316 -42.87 -14.63 42.26
C ASP A 316 -42.20 -13.67 41.28
N LYS A 317 -43.01 -13.19 40.32
CA LYS A 317 -42.63 -12.09 39.44
C LYS A 317 -42.45 -10.82 40.27
N ILE A 318 -41.21 -10.45 40.56
CA ILE A 318 -40.89 -9.06 40.92
C ILE A 318 -41.07 -8.21 39.65
N ILE A 319 -42.32 -7.83 39.39
CA ILE A 319 -42.67 -6.87 38.34
C ILE A 319 -42.20 -5.49 38.84
N VAL A 320 -40.94 -5.16 38.55
CA VAL A 320 -40.52 -3.76 38.49
C VAL A 320 -41.18 -3.18 37.25
N GLU A 321 -42.42 -2.71 37.39
CA GLU A 321 -43.06 -1.92 36.34
C GLU A 321 -42.11 -0.75 36.00
N PRO A 322 -41.93 -0.42 34.71
CA PRO A 322 -41.24 0.81 34.36
C PRO A 322 -42.04 1.96 34.98
N ILE A 323 -41.41 2.73 35.86
CA ILE A 323 -42.00 3.96 36.39
C ILE A 323 -42.29 4.83 35.18
N GLN A 324 -43.56 4.89 34.79
CA GLN A 324 -44.04 5.91 33.87
C GLN A 324 -43.68 7.24 34.50
N ALA A 325 -42.92 8.08 33.80
CA ALA A 325 -42.53 9.38 34.30
C ALA A 325 -43.81 10.12 34.68
N SER A 326 -44.00 10.32 36.00
CA SER A 326 -45.16 11.03 36.53
C SER A 326 -45.18 12.42 35.91
N PRO A 327 -46.24 12.81 35.17
CA PRO A 327 -46.25 14.12 34.54
C PRO A 327 -46.26 15.18 35.64
N SER A 328 -45.15 15.90 35.79
CA SER A 328 -45.19 17.19 36.46
C SER A 328 -45.92 18.16 35.51
N ASP A 329 -47.21 18.36 35.76
CA ASP A 329 -48.16 19.15 34.95
C ASP A 329 -47.83 20.67 34.88
N THR A 330 -46.60 21.05 35.20
CA THR A 330 -46.00 22.34 34.83
C THR A 330 -44.71 22.09 34.07
N PRO A 331 -44.71 22.23 32.73
CA PRO A 331 -43.47 22.32 31.97
C PRO A 331 -42.58 23.41 32.56
N ILE A 332 -41.28 23.11 32.73
CA ILE A 332 -40.30 24.18 32.92
C ILE A 332 -40.36 25.02 31.64
N GLU A 333 -40.85 26.26 31.75
CA GLU A 333 -41.22 27.14 30.63
C GLU A 333 -39.97 27.64 29.89
N TYR A 334 -39.34 26.72 29.17
CA TYR A 334 -38.07 26.89 28.49
C TYR A 334 -38.25 27.63 27.18
N GLN A 335 -37.98 28.93 27.19
CA GLN A 335 -37.83 29.68 25.96
C GLN A 335 -36.55 29.21 25.24
N ALA A 336 -36.73 28.39 24.20
CA ALA A 336 -35.65 28.01 23.28
C ALA A 336 -35.26 29.22 22.41
N VAL A 337 -34.55 30.20 22.99
CA VAL A 337 -34.29 31.53 22.40
C VAL A 337 -33.64 31.44 21.00
N SER A 338 -32.81 30.42 20.75
CA SER A 338 -32.28 30.16 19.41
C SER A 338 -33.28 29.38 18.54
N ALA A 339 -33.99 30.10 17.67
CA ALA A 339 -34.77 29.49 16.59
C ALA A 339 -33.93 28.48 15.77
N THR A 340 -34.61 27.48 15.22
CA THR A 340 -34.06 26.56 14.20
C THR A 340 -33.54 27.34 13.00
N LEU A 341 -32.55 26.79 12.30
CA LEU A 341 -32.10 27.36 11.03
C LEU A 341 -33.13 27.05 9.93
N ASP A 342 -33.25 27.93 8.92
CA ASP A 342 -34.22 27.78 7.81
C ASP A 342 -34.07 26.46 7.02
N ASN A 343 -32.88 25.86 7.09
CA ASN A 343 -32.51 24.61 6.43
C ASN A 343 -31.70 23.72 7.39
N PRO A 344 -32.33 23.10 8.40
CA PRO A 344 -31.61 22.35 9.43
C PRO A 344 -31.02 21.06 8.85
N GLY A 345 -29.92 20.60 9.45
CA GLY A 345 -29.24 19.36 9.10
C GLY A 345 -28.12 19.52 8.06
N GLN A 346 -27.96 20.70 7.44
CA GLN A 346 -26.87 20.95 6.49
C GLN A 346 -25.53 21.16 7.21
N TYR A 347 -24.44 20.72 6.57
CA TYR A 347 -23.08 20.96 7.08
C TYR A 347 -22.74 22.45 7.06
N PRO A 348 -22.34 23.07 8.20
CA PRO A 348 -21.82 24.44 8.22
C PRO A 348 -20.58 24.60 7.32
N GLU A 349 -20.44 25.74 6.66
CA GLU A 349 -19.33 26.03 5.73
C GLU A 349 -17.93 25.90 6.35
N SER A 350 -17.83 26.05 7.67
CA SER A 350 -16.60 25.90 8.45
C SER A 350 -16.15 24.45 8.67
N ILE A 351 -17.01 23.46 8.38
CA ILE A 351 -16.78 22.04 8.70
C ILE A 351 -16.45 21.23 7.45
N LEU A 352 -15.25 20.64 7.41
CA LEU A 352 -14.83 19.77 6.32
C LEU A 352 -15.58 18.43 6.37
N LEU A 353 -16.24 18.08 5.26
CA LEU A 353 -16.87 16.78 5.06
C LEU A 353 -15.83 15.64 5.12
N PRO A 354 -16.10 14.53 5.83
CA PRO A 354 -15.23 13.35 5.81
C PRO A 354 -15.23 12.72 4.41
N MET A 355 -14.05 12.32 3.92
CA MET A 355 -13.85 11.92 2.50
C MET A 355 -14.21 10.47 2.17
N ILE A 356 -14.34 9.57 3.15
CA ILE A 356 -14.30 8.11 2.95
C ILE A 356 -15.47 7.41 3.67
N PHE A 357 -15.99 6.34 3.05
CA PHE A 357 -16.97 5.36 3.57
C PHE A 357 -17.84 5.80 4.75
N ARG A 358 -18.79 6.71 4.48
CA ARG A 358 -19.88 7.03 5.41
C ARG A 358 -20.61 5.75 5.86
N ASP A 359 -20.83 5.63 7.15
CA ASP A 359 -21.91 4.80 7.68
C ASP A 359 -23.17 5.67 7.75
N GLU A 360 -24.30 5.15 7.25
CA GLU A 360 -25.52 5.96 7.07
C GLU A 360 -26.21 6.33 8.38
N THR A 361 -25.91 5.63 9.46
CA THR A 361 -26.47 5.86 10.80
C THR A 361 -25.35 5.77 11.83
N VAL A 362 -25.34 6.72 12.76
CA VAL A 362 -24.34 6.86 13.82
C VAL A 362 -25.07 7.08 15.13
N MET A 363 -24.74 6.28 16.15
CA MET A 363 -25.21 6.50 17.51
C MET A 363 -24.16 7.30 18.29
N GLY A 364 -24.57 8.34 18.99
CA GLY A 364 -23.77 9.03 20.00
C GLY A 364 -24.28 8.69 21.39
N ILE A 365 -23.37 8.25 22.25
CA ILE A 365 -23.63 7.92 23.65
C ILE A 365 -22.81 8.87 24.52
N ALA A 366 -23.46 9.45 25.53
CA ALA A 366 -22.80 10.22 26.59
C ALA A 366 -23.21 9.70 27.97
N VAL A 367 -22.23 9.50 28.84
CA VAL A 367 -22.44 9.12 30.25
C VAL A 367 -21.90 10.24 31.15
N ASP A 368 -22.71 10.70 32.11
CA ASP A 368 -22.35 11.75 33.08
C ASP A 368 -23.08 11.48 34.42
N GLY A 369 -22.32 11.20 35.49
CA GLY A 369 -22.88 10.75 36.77
C GLY A 369 -23.81 9.55 36.62
N ASN A 370 -25.07 9.70 37.02
CA ASN A 370 -26.11 8.68 36.88
C ASN A 370 -26.86 8.70 35.53
N LYS A 371 -26.48 9.57 34.58
CA LYS A 371 -27.26 9.83 33.35
C LYS A 371 -26.57 9.26 32.12
N ILE A 372 -27.36 8.63 31.24
CA ILE A 372 -26.95 8.16 29.92
C ILE A 372 -27.83 8.85 28.86
N GLY A 373 -27.22 9.71 28.05
CA GLY A 373 -27.84 10.28 26.85
C GLY A 373 -27.48 9.45 25.62
N ILE A 374 -28.48 8.99 24.85
CA ILE A 374 -28.30 8.26 23.59
C ILE A 374 -29.00 9.01 22.46
N VAL A 375 -28.33 9.19 21.33
CA VAL A 375 -28.84 9.90 20.15
C VAL A 375 -28.46 9.13 18.88
N ALA A 376 -29.43 8.79 18.04
CA ALA A 376 -29.17 8.20 16.71
C ALA A 376 -29.33 9.25 15.61
N LEU A 377 -28.27 9.53 14.86
CA LEU A 377 -28.30 10.41 13.68
C LEU A 377 -28.15 9.58 12.39
N ARG A 378 -29.10 9.74 11.46
CA ARG A 378 -28.93 9.34 10.05
C ARG A 378 -28.16 10.43 9.31
N ASP A 379 -27.32 10.05 8.36
CA ASP A 379 -26.54 10.97 7.53
C ASP A 379 -26.73 10.66 6.04
N HIS A 380 -27.71 11.33 5.43
CA HIS A 380 -28.17 11.06 4.07
C HIS A 380 -28.01 12.31 3.19
N ARG A 381 -27.40 12.16 2.00
CA ARG A 381 -27.15 13.24 1.02
C ARG A 381 -26.46 14.51 1.59
N LYS A 382 -25.57 14.36 2.59
CA LYS A 382 -24.94 15.46 3.35
C LYS A 382 -25.91 16.25 4.25
N THR A 383 -27.01 15.63 4.68
CA THR A 383 -27.89 16.16 5.73
C THR A 383 -27.93 15.20 6.92
N LYS A 384 -27.70 15.74 8.13
CA LYS A 384 -27.91 15.03 9.40
C LYS A 384 -29.38 15.08 9.80
N LYS A 385 -29.96 13.91 10.07
CA LYS A 385 -31.31 13.75 10.60
C LYS A 385 -31.29 12.99 11.93
N LEU A 386 -32.00 13.46 12.95
CA LEU A 386 -32.30 12.71 14.16
C LEU A 386 -33.26 11.57 13.82
N ILE A 387 -32.95 10.34 14.24
CA ILE A 387 -33.85 9.18 14.20
C ILE A 387 -34.61 9.08 15.53
N ASP A 388 -33.87 9.13 16.63
CA ASP A 388 -34.41 9.07 17.98
C ASP A 388 -33.39 9.58 19.01
N ALA A 389 -33.88 9.95 20.19
CA ALA A 389 -33.07 10.31 21.34
C ALA A 389 -33.67 9.75 22.63
N LEU A 390 -32.82 9.35 23.57
CA LEU A 390 -33.19 8.88 24.90
C LEU A 390 -32.30 9.57 25.95
N LEU A 391 -32.91 9.95 27.06
CA LEU A 391 -32.23 10.20 28.32
C LEU A 391 -32.65 9.10 29.29
N TYR A 392 -31.69 8.30 29.75
CA TYR A 392 -31.88 7.27 30.76
C TYR A 392 -31.19 7.72 32.06
N GLU A 393 -31.92 7.70 33.18
CA GLU A 393 -31.35 7.91 34.51
C GLU A 393 -31.24 6.58 35.24
N HIS A 394 -30.05 6.28 35.75
CA HIS A 394 -29.78 5.13 36.59
C HIS A 394 -29.97 5.51 38.08
N PRO A 395 -30.33 4.56 38.98
CA PRO A 395 -30.48 4.88 40.40
C PRO A 395 -29.18 5.29 41.09
N GLU A 396 -28.04 4.81 40.58
CA GLU A 396 -26.70 5.00 41.14
C GLU A 396 -25.76 5.62 40.08
N ASN A 397 -24.62 6.15 40.53
CA ASN A 397 -23.65 6.80 39.64
C ASN A 397 -22.87 5.76 38.81
N ILE A 398 -22.55 6.09 37.56
CA ILE A 398 -21.92 5.19 36.60
C ILE A 398 -20.43 5.53 36.50
N ASP A 399 -19.56 4.75 37.13
CA ASP A 399 -18.10 4.90 37.07
C ASP A 399 -17.41 3.69 36.42
N PHE A 400 -17.14 3.80 35.12
CA PHE A 400 -16.42 2.80 34.32
C PHE A 400 -14.95 2.60 34.73
N SER A 401 -14.41 3.36 35.68
CA SER A 401 -13.04 3.19 36.22
C SER A 401 -12.99 2.44 37.56
N GLN A 402 -14.10 2.42 38.32
CA GLN A 402 -14.21 1.69 39.59
C GLN A 402 -15.11 0.45 39.47
N GLU A 403 -16.26 0.58 38.80
CA GLU A 403 -17.33 -0.43 38.74
C GLU A 403 -17.73 -0.70 37.27
N PRO A 404 -16.81 -1.19 36.42
CA PRO A 404 -17.02 -1.27 34.96
C PRO A 404 -18.12 -2.26 34.56
N GLU A 405 -18.26 -3.38 35.27
CA GLU A 405 -19.33 -4.37 35.02
C GLU A 405 -20.72 -3.84 35.39
N GLU A 406 -20.85 -3.13 36.51
CA GLU A 406 -22.10 -2.49 36.94
C GLU A 406 -22.48 -1.38 35.93
N SER A 407 -21.49 -0.57 35.54
CA SER A 407 -21.61 0.47 34.52
C SER A 407 -22.02 -0.08 33.15
N LEU A 408 -21.53 -1.26 32.77
CA LEU A 408 -21.95 -1.97 31.57
C LEU A 408 -23.42 -2.43 31.67
N LYS A 409 -23.88 -2.95 32.83
CA LYS A 409 -25.30 -3.31 33.02
C LYS A 409 -26.21 -2.10 32.83
N ALA A 410 -25.85 -0.94 33.40
CA ALA A 410 -26.59 0.31 33.23
C ALA A 410 -26.65 0.73 31.76
N LEU A 411 -25.53 0.71 31.04
CA LEU A 411 -25.45 1.07 29.62
C LEU A 411 -26.21 0.07 28.72
N LYS A 412 -26.13 -1.23 29.00
CA LYS A 412 -26.92 -2.27 28.29
C LYS A 412 -28.42 -2.01 28.41
N LYS A 413 -28.91 -1.69 29.62
CA LYS A 413 -30.33 -1.39 29.85
C LYS A 413 -30.78 -0.13 29.09
N ALA A 414 -29.96 0.91 29.04
CA ALA A 414 -30.25 2.10 28.23
C ALA A 414 -30.27 1.78 26.72
N MET A 415 -29.33 0.98 26.23
CA MET A 415 -29.27 0.51 24.84
C MET A 415 -30.48 -0.35 24.45
N GLU A 416 -30.96 -1.22 25.34
CA GLU A 416 -32.15 -2.04 25.13
C GLU A 416 -33.42 -1.19 25.02
N ILE A 417 -33.62 -0.25 25.95
CA ILE A 417 -34.74 0.71 25.94
C ILE A 417 -34.71 1.53 24.64
N PHE A 418 -33.53 1.99 24.21
CA PHE A 418 -33.37 2.73 22.96
C PHE A 418 -33.64 1.89 21.72
N GLY A 419 -33.14 0.65 21.67
CA GLY A 419 -33.41 -0.29 20.59
C GLY A 419 -34.90 -0.58 20.43
N ASN A 420 -35.62 -0.72 21.55
CA ASN A 420 -37.08 -0.90 21.55
C ASN A 420 -37.82 0.35 21.07
N SER A 421 -37.43 1.54 21.51
CA SER A 421 -37.96 2.84 21.04
C SER A 421 -37.77 3.07 19.54
N VAL A 422 -36.64 2.61 18.98
CA VAL A 422 -36.35 2.68 17.54
C VAL A 422 -37.07 1.60 16.74
N THR A 423 -37.30 0.42 17.31
CA THR A 423 -37.98 -0.71 16.64
C THR A 423 -39.46 -0.45 16.39
N SER A 424 -40.11 0.41 17.18
CA SER A 424 -41.52 0.80 16.97
C SER A 424 -41.74 1.85 15.87
N LYS A 425 -40.67 2.36 15.23
CA LYS A 425 -40.76 3.43 14.21
C LYS A 425 -40.87 2.87 12.79
N ASP A 426 -42.11 2.65 12.32
CA ASP A 426 -42.47 2.05 11.01
C ASP A 426 -41.76 2.66 9.78
N PHE A 427 -41.29 3.92 9.84
CA PHE A 427 -40.60 4.59 8.73
C PHE A 427 -39.11 4.20 8.60
N LEU A 428 -38.57 3.36 9.48
CA LEU A 428 -37.20 2.90 9.43
C LEU A 428 -37.06 1.60 8.64
N THR A 429 -35.97 1.47 7.87
CA THR A 429 -35.64 0.21 7.22
C THR A 429 -35.17 -0.79 8.28
N LYS A 430 -35.50 -2.08 8.09
CA LYS A 430 -35.05 -3.17 8.98
C LYS A 430 -33.53 -3.10 9.25
N ASN A 431 -32.73 -2.89 8.21
CA ASN A 431 -31.27 -2.73 8.33
C ASN A 431 -30.86 -1.54 9.23
N THR A 432 -31.64 -0.44 9.29
CA THR A 432 -31.38 0.67 10.23
C THR A 432 -31.69 0.25 11.66
N ILE A 433 -32.82 -0.41 11.88
CA ILE A 433 -33.26 -0.88 13.20
C ILE A 433 -32.23 -1.87 13.76
N GLU A 434 -31.85 -2.89 12.98
CA GLU A 434 -30.80 -3.85 13.33
C GLU A 434 -29.45 -3.15 13.55
N SER A 435 -29.10 -2.15 12.73
CA SER A 435 -27.84 -1.42 12.88
C SER A 435 -27.75 -0.62 14.18
N ILE A 436 -28.88 -0.04 14.61
CA ILE A 436 -29.02 0.71 15.87
C ILE A 436 -29.04 -0.25 17.07
N ALA A 437 -29.90 -1.25 17.06
CA ALA A 437 -30.06 -2.21 18.16
C ALA A 437 -28.74 -2.96 18.46
N ASN A 438 -27.98 -3.33 17.42
CA ASN A 438 -26.69 -4.00 17.55
C ASN A 438 -25.52 -3.03 17.83
N GLY A 439 -25.77 -1.71 17.98
CA GLY A 439 -24.72 -0.73 18.27
C GLY A 439 -23.62 -0.64 17.22
N THR A 440 -23.96 -0.77 15.93
CA THR A 440 -22.98 -1.02 14.84
C THR A 440 -21.91 0.08 14.67
N VAL A 441 -22.28 1.33 14.99
CA VAL A 441 -21.44 2.52 14.89
C VAL A 441 -21.75 3.44 16.07
N ILE A 442 -20.88 3.44 17.08
CA ILE A 442 -21.02 4.23 18.30
C ILE A 442 -19.87 5.25 18.40
N GLY A 443 -20.23 6.51 18.60
CA GLY A 443 -19.38 7.54 19.18
C GLY A 443 -19.65 7.65 20.68
N LEU A 444 -18.62 7.52 21.51
CA LEU A 444 -18.74 7.50 22.96
C LEU A 444 -18.10 8.75 23.60
N SER A 445 -18.71 9.26 24.66
CA SER A 445 -18.13 10.21 25.60
C SER A 445 -18.52 9.80 27.01
N ILE A 446 -17.56 9.73 27.93
CA ILE A 446 -17.81 9.45 29.35
C ILE A 446 -17.22 10.60 30.15
N ASN A 447 -17.99 11.18 31.07
CA ASN A 447 -17.50 12.26 31.91
C ASN A 447 -16.58 11.69 33.00
N SER A 448 -15.32 12.11 32.99
CA SER A 448 -14.30 11.63 33.93
C SER A 448 -13.17 12.64 34.04
N ASN A 449 -12.67 12.84 35.26
CA ASN A 449 -11.51 13.69 35.57
C ASN A 449 -10.19 13.14 34.98
N LEU A 450 -10.19 11.89 34.50
CA LEU A 450 -9.09 11.26 33.78
C LEU A 450 -9.03 11.72 32.32
N MET A 451 -10.17 11.99 31.66
CA MET A 451 -10.23 12.36 30.24
C MET A 451 -10.24 13.88 30.02
N GLN A 452 -9.05 14.46 29.85
CA GLN A 452 -8.87 15.90 29.71
C GLN A 452 -8.67 16.33 28.24
N LEU A 453 -9.11 17.54 27.90
CA LEU A 453 -8.81 18.21 26.63
C LEU A 453 -8.09 19.54 26.87
N LYS A 454 -6.99 19.78 26.16
CA LYS A 454 -6.09 20.94 26.33
C LYS A 454 -5.86 21.60 24.96
N LYS A 455 -5.98 22.93 24.89
CA LYS A 455 -5.56 23.70 23.71
C LYS A 455 -4.10 24.11 23.86
N ILE A 456 -3.30 23.91 22.81
CA ILE A 456 -1.90 24.30 22.73
C ILE A 456 -1.74 25.23 21.53
N ASP A 457 -1.09 26.38 21.76
CA ASP A 457 -0.60 27.26 20.68
C ASP A 457 0.85 26.89 20.36
N ILE A 458 1.14 26.64 19.09
CA ILE A 458 2.51 26.37 18.63
C ILE A 458 3.09 27.68 18.08
N PRO A 459 4.14 28.24 18.69
CA PRO A 459 4.79 29.43 18.16
C PRO A 459 5.39 29.12 16.78
N LYS A 460 5.40 30.09 15.87
CA LYS A 460 5.86 29.86 14.47
C LYS A 460 7.27 29.27 14.39
N ASN A 461 8.16 29.69 15.28
CA ASN A 461 9.54 29.19 15.38
C ASN A 461 9.63 27.76 15.97
N GLY A 462 8.58 27.26 16.61
CA GLY A 462 8.51 25.95 17.25
C GLY A 462 7.91 24.83 16.40
N GLN A 463 7.55 25.08 15.13
CA GLN A 463 6.94 24.03 14.30
C GLN A 463 7.85 22.82 14.05
N ASN A 464 9.17 23.03 14.00
CA ASN A 464 10.15 21.95 13.87
C ASN A 464 10.28 21.06 15.14
N ASP A 465 9.74 21.51 16.28
CA ASP A 465 9.75 20.79 17.57
C ASP A 465 8.33 20.36 17.99
N ARG A 466 7.40 20.34 17.02
CA ARG A 466 5.95 20.13 17.23
C ARG A 466 5.62 18.91 18.10
N GLU A 467 6.24 17.77 17.84
CA GLU A 467 5.97 16.54 18.59
C GLU A 467 6.44 16.63 20.05
N ASN A 468 7.63 17.20 20.31
CA ASN A 468 8.12 17.42 21.67
C ASN A 468 7.27 18.46 22.42
N ILE A 469 6.82 19.52 21.74
CA ILE A 469 5.88 20.50 22.31
C ILE A 469 4.55 19.82 22.67
N ILE A 470 4.01 18.93 21.83
CA ILE A 470 2.80 18.15 22.14
C ILE A 470 3.06 17.22 23.34
N ALA A 471 4.09 16.38 23.28
CA ALA A 471 4.41 15.40 24.31
C ALA A 471 4.73 16.04 25.67
N TRP A 472 5.44 17.16 25.68
CA TRP A 472 5.74 17.92 26.90
C TRP A 472 4.49 18.56 27.51
N ASN A 473 3.57 19.09 26.70
CA ASN A 473 2.29 19.62 27.20
C ASN A 473 1.29 18.50 27.57
N ALA A 474 1.39 17.31 26.96
CA ALA A 474 0.64 16.13 27.38
C ALA A 474 1.02 15.72 28.81
N LYS A 475 2.32 15.73 29.12
CA LYS A 475 2.88 15.47 30.45
C LYS A 475 2.58 16.55 31.51
N LYS A 476 1.92 17.66 31.17
CA LYS A 476 1.58 18.73 32.12
C LYS A 476 0.18 18.57 32.70
N LYS A 477 0.08 18.84 34.00
CA LYS A 477 -1.19 18.96 34.75
C LYS A 477 -2.10 17.77 34.47
N LEU A 478 -1.58 16.58 34.73
CA LEU A 478 -2.34 15.34 34.74
C LEU A 478 -2.90 15.09 36.13
N SER A 479 -4.00 14.35 36.20
CA SER A 479 -4.62 13.83 37.43
C SER A 479 -4.05 12.46 37.85
N PHE A 480 -3.10 11.92 37.09
CA PHE A 480 -2.57 10.55 37.16
C PHE A 480 -1.10 10.49 36.70
N ASP A 481 -0.47 9.31 36.78
CA ASP A 481 0.95 9.12 36.48
C ASP A 481 1.32 9.36 34.99
N LEU A 482 2.58 9.71 34.76
CA LEU A 482 3.18 9.87 33.44
C LEU A 482 3.38 8.53 32.72
N ALA A 483 3.54 7.42 33.47
CA ALA A 483 3.68 6.07 32.91
C ALA A 483 2.43 5.64 32.11
N ASP A 484 1.24 5.97 32.62
CA ASP A 484 -0.05 5.62 32.03
C ASP A 484 -0.54 6.62 30.98
N LEU A 485 0.29 7.57 30.56
CA LEU A 485 -0.17 8.64 29.68
C LEU A 485 -0.48 8.14 28.26
N TYR A 486 -1.77 8.12 27.91
CA TYR A 486 -2.24 8.05 26.53
C TYR A 486 -2.77 9.41 26.07
N TYR A 487 -2.50 9.77 24.82
CA TYR A 487 -2.92 11.05 24.26
C TYR A 487 -3.18 10.98 22.75
N ASN A 488 -4.01 11.90 22.27
CA ASN A 488 -4.28 12.11 20.85
C ASN A 488 -4.39 13.61 20.56
N SER A 489 -3.86 14.08 19.43
CA SER A 489 -3.86 15.50 19.06
C SER A 489 -4.37 15.73 17.65
N VAL A 490 -5.14 16.80 17.47
CA VAL A 490 -5.65 17.25 16.18
C VAL A 490 -5.35 18.73 15.94
N ASN A 491 -5.12 19.08 14.68
CA ASN A 491 -4.76 20.43 14.26
C ASN A 491 -6.02 21.31 14.15
N GLN A 492 -5.90 22.57 14.56
CA GLN A 492 -6.95 23.57 14.47
C GLN A 492 -6.45 24.84 13.76
N GLY A 493 -7.37 25.51 13.04
CA GLY A 493 -7.07 26.69 12.25
C GLY A 493 -6.34 26.38 10.93
N LYS A 494 -6.40 27.33 9.98
CA LYS A 494 -5.94 27.13 8.60
C LYS A 494 -4.43 26.85 8.48
N ASN A 495 -3.62 27.34 9.42
CA ASN A 495 -2.16 27.30 9.39
C ASN A 495 -1.55 26.22 10.30
N LYS A 496 -2.34 25.29 10.87
CA LYS A 496 -1.91 24.34 11.92
C LYS A 496 -1.28 25.02 13.16
N GLU A 497 -1.60 26.30 13.41
CA GLU A 497 -1.00 27.15 14.47
C GLU A 497 -1.48 26.77 15.89
N SER A 498 -2.68 26.20 16.04
CA SER A 498 -3.16 25.61 17.30
C SER A 498 -3.42 24.11 17.18
N ILE A 499 -3.39 23.43 18.33
CA ILE A 499 -3.71 22.01 18.51
C ILE A 499 -4.73 21.86 19.63
N LEU A 500 -5.67 20.92 19.44
CA LEU A 500 -6.44 20.33 20.53
C LEU A 500 -5.80 18.97 20.87
N LEU A 501 -5.45 18.78 22.14
CA LEU A 501 -4.80 17.60 22.69
C LEU A 501 -5.69 16.96 23.75
N GLY A 502 -6.11 15.72 23.53
CA GLY A 502 -6.72 14.89 24.58
C GLY A 502 -5.65 14.11 25.33
N THR A 503 -5.80 13.97 26.65
CA THR A 503 -4.95 13.14 27.51
C THR A 503 -5.82 12.29 28.44
N THR A 504 -5.51 11.01 28.60
CA THR A 504 -6.17 10.09 29.55
C THR A 504 -5.18 9.11 30.18
N ASN A 505 -5.55 8.58 31.35
CA ASN A 505 -4.90 7.40 31.91
C ASN A 505 -5.20 6.20 30.99
N ARG A 506 -4.16 5.41 30.67
CA ARG A 506 -4.23 4.21 29.84
C ARG A 506 -4.86 3.05 30.58
N GLN A 507 -4.42 2.75 31.81
CA GLN A 507 -4.94 1.63 32.59
C GLN A 507 -6.48 1.71 32.72
N SER A 508 -7.00 2.86 33.15
CA SER A 508 -8.47 3.05 33.28
C SER A 508 -9.18 3.01 31.93
N LEU A 509 -8.59 3.57 30.86
CA LEU A 509 -9.15 3.48 29.51
C LEU A 509 -9.22 2.03 29.03
N ASP A 510 -8.15 1.26 29.23
CA ASP A 510 -8.05 -0.13 28.78
C ASP A 510 -9.01 -1.03 29.59
N GLN A 511 -9.11 -0.83 30.92
CA GLN A 511 -10.10 -1.47 31.81
C GLN A 511 -11.55 -1.21 31.35
N SER A 512 -11.92 0.06 31.12
CA SER A 512 -13.25 0.40 30.58
C SER A 512 -13.44 -0.18 29.16
N SER A 513 -12.37 -0.32 28.37
CA SER A 513 -12.44 -0.87 27.03
C SER A 513 -12.65 -2.39 27.00
N GLU A 514 -12.11 -3.14 27.96
CA GLU A 514 -12.17 -4.61 28.01
C GLU A 514 -13.63 -5.08 28.15
N VAL A 515 -14.32 -4.54 29.15
CA VAL A 515 -15.74 -4.81 29.44
C VAL A 515 -16.66 -4.36 28.29
N LEU A 516 -16.33 -3.27 27.59
CA LEU A 516 -17.03 -2.84 26.37
C LEU A 516 -16.69 -3.70 25.12
N THR A 517 -15.49 -4.28 25.04
CA THR A 517 -15.03 -5.14 23.93
C THR A 517 -15.71 -6.52 23.97
N GLY A 518 -16.18 -6.95 25.14
CA GLY A 518 -17.05 -8.12 25.28
C GLY A 518 -18.45 -7.97 24.67
N GLN A 519 -18.73 -6.89 23.94
CA GLN A 519 -19.97 -6.65 23.19
C GLN A 519 -19.65 -6.45 21.69
N ASP A 520 -20.51 -6.89 20.78
CA ASP A 520 -20.34 -6.71 19.31
C ASP A 520 -20.38 -5.24 18.82
N TRP A 521 -20.61 -4.31 19.75
CA TRP A 521 -20.71 -2.87 19.56
C TRP A 521 -19.51 -2.27 18.81
N GLY A 522 -19.81 -1.55 17.72
CA GLY A 522 -18.80 -0.90 16.89
C GLY A 522 -18.45 0.50 17.38
N ILE A 523 -17.79 0.61 18.55
CA ILE A 523 -17.27 1.88 19.05
C ILE A 523 -16.15 2.37 18.11
N ARG A 524 -16.32 3.56 17.51
CA ARG A 524 -15.43 4.13 16.47
C ARG A 524 -14.65 5.35 16.92
N TRP A 525 -15.16 6.08 17.90
CA TRP A 525 -14.41 7.16 18.54
C TRP A 525 -14.84 7.35 19.99
N TRP A 526 -13.87 7.73 20.81
CA TRP A 526 -14.07 8.11 22.20
C TRP A 526 -13.61 9.55 22.37
N HIS A 527 -14.56 10.45 22.61
CA HIS A 527 -14.30 11.88 22.81
C HIS A 527 -14.21 12.19 24.32
N PRO A 528 -13.26 13.01 24.77
CA PRO A 528 -13.40 13.73 26.05
C PRO A 528 -14.68 14.57 26.03
N LEU A 529 -15.36 14.73 27.17
CA LEU A 529 -16.57 15.56 27.27
C LEU A 529 -16.45 16.95 26.60
N PRO A 530 -15.42 17.78 26.88
CA PRO A 530 -15.24 19.05 26.17
C PRO A 530 -15.06 18.94 24.65
N MET A 531 -14.62 17.79 24.12
CA MET A 531 -14.56 17.55 22.68
C MET A 531 -15.95 17.26 22.10
N ALA A 532 -16.78 16.50 22.81
CA ALA A 532 -18.18 16.29 22.44
C ALA A 532 -18.99 17.60 22.50
N ILE A 533 -18.85 18.39 23.57
CA ILE A 533 -19.46 19.73 23.67
C ILE A 533 -19.00 20.63 22.52
N HIS A 534 -17.72 20.57 22.14
CA HIS A 534 -17.20 21.33 21.01
C HIS A 534 -17.90 20.95 19.69
N ASN A 535 -17.99 19.65 19.38
CA ASN A 535 -18.67 19.16 18.18
C ASN A 535 -20.13 19.64 18.10
N ALA A 536 -20.88 19.50 19.20
CA ALA A 536 -22.27 19.94 19.26
C ALA A 536 -22.42 21.45 19.09
N PHE A 537 -21.51 22.25 19.65
CA PHE A 537 -21.57 23.70 19.52
C PHE A 537 -21.27 24.17 18.08
N ILE A 538 -20.14 23.76 17.48
CA ILE A 538 -19.75 24.24 16.14
C ILE A 538 -20.69 23.78 15.03
N TRP A 539 -21.45 22.70 15.25
CA TRP A 539 -22.48 22.24 14.32
C TRP A 539 -23.73 23.13 14.31
N ASN A 540 -24.08 23.70 15.47
CA ASN A 540 -25.34 24.41 15.70
C ASN A 540 -25.20 25.95 15.75
N TYR A 541 -24.00 26.47 15.97
CA TYR A 541 -23.73 27.89 16.18
C TYR A 541 -22.49 28.36 15.39
N SER A 542 -22.71 29.22 14.40
CA SER A 542 -21.67 29.97 13.69
C SER A 542 -21.28 31.21 14.49
N VAL A 543 -20.06 31.24 15.02
CA VAL A 543 -19.51 32.41 15.72
C VAL A 543 -18.88 33.35 14.68
N GLU A 544 -19.38 34.60 14.60
CA GLU A 544 -18.82 35.61 13.69
C GLU A 544 -17.36 35.97 14.03
N SER A 545 -16.63 36.44 13.02
CA SER A 545 -15.20 36.82 13.10
C SER A 545 -14.83 37.86 14.18
N LYS A 546 -15.82 38.55 14.76
CA LYS A 546 -15.62 39.59 15.79
C LYS A 546 -16.15 39.19 17.17
N GLU A 547 -16.88 38.09 17.30
CA GLU A 547 -17.50 37.73 18.58
C GLU A 547 -16.62 36.82 19.44
N ILE A 548 -16.86 36.90 20.75
CA ILE A 548 -16.34 35.96 21.74
C ILE A 548 -17.54 35.38 22.48
N CYS A 549 -17.73 34.07 22.33
CA CYS A 549 -18.81 33.31 22.96
C CYS A 549 -18.23 32.29 23.93
N TYR A 550 -18.94 32.03 25.02
CA TYR A 550 -18.59 30.99 25.99
C TYR A 550 -19.65 29.90 25.99
N VAL A 551 -19.24 28.65 26.25
CA VAL A 551 -20.15 27.55 26.59
C VAL A 551 -19.78 27.07 27.99
N LEU A 552 -20.69 27.21 28.95
CA LEU A 552 -20.58 26.64 30.29
C LEU A 552 -21.42 25.37 30.34
N HIS A 553 -20.75 24.23 30.34
CA HIS A 553 -21.37 22.94 30.59
C HIS A 553 -21.23 22.60 32.07
N ILE A 554 -22.36 22.47 32.77
CA ILE A 554 -22.42 21.96 34.13
C ILE A 554 -22.76 20.48 34.03
N GLY A 555 -21.87 19.59 34.46
CA GLY A 555 -22.11 18.15 34.50
C GLY A 555 -22.64 17.68 35.85
N GLU A 556 -22.79 16.36 35.99
CA GLU A 556 -22.84 15.67 37.28
C GLU A 556 -21.41 15.42 37.81
N THR A 557 -20.50 14.89 36.98
CA THR A 557 -19.14 14.50 37.39
C THR A 557 -18.11 15.64 37.30
N GLU A 558 -17.90 16.20 36.11
CA GLU A 558 -16.97 17.29 35.81
C GLU A 558 -17.62 18.34 34.91
N SER A 559 -17.28 19.61 35.12
CA SER A 559 -17.87 20.75 34.42
C SER A 559 -16.82 21.58 33.71
N TYR A 560 -17.18 22.13 32.55
CA TYR A 560 -16.23 22.78 31.66
C TYR A 560 -16.75 24.12 31.15
N ILE A 561 -15.86 25.11 31.12
CA ILE A 561 -16.04 26.34 30.33
C ILE A 561 -15.16 26.31 29.09
N LEU A 562 -15.82 26.39 27.93
CA LEU A 562 -15.22 26.50 26.61
C LEU A 562 -15.34 27.95 26.13
N GLY A 563 -14.32 28.46 25.47
CA GLY A 563 -14.29 29.83 24.95
C GLY A 563 -13.91 29.89 23.48
N TYR A 564 -14.70 30.62 22.71
CA TYR A 564 -14.63 30.68 21.25
C TYR A 564 -14.27 32.08 20.76
N SER A 565 -13.49 32.15 19.68
CA SER A 565 -13.29 33.39 18.92
C SER A 565 -13.03 33.06 17.46
N SER A 566 -13.70 33.76 16.54
CA SER A 566 -13.67 33.45 15.09
C SER A 566 -13.99 31.97 14.77
N GLY A 567 -14.94 31.38 15.49
CA GLY A 567 -15.33 29.97 15.33
C GLY A 567 -14.33 28.92 15.87
N LEU A 568 -13.14 29.32 16.31
CA LEU A 568 -12.13 28.39 16.85
C LEU A 568 -12.25 28.29 18.38
N LEU A 569 -12.01 27.08 18.92
CA LEU A 569 -12.00 26.81 20.35
C LEU A 569 -10.66 27.27 20.96
N GLN A 570 -10.67 28.45 21.56
CA GLN A 570 -9.49 29.12 22.12
C GLN A 570 -9.26 28.84 23.61
N VAL A 571 -10.28 28.36 24.32
CA VAL A 571 -10.21 28.04 25.76
C VAL A 571 -10.93 26.74 26.02
N ILE A 572 -10.29 25.87 26.80
CA ILE A 572 -10.93 24.78 27.53
C ILE A 572 -10.42 24.87 28.97
N ARG A 573 -11.32 24.89 29.95
CA ARG A 573 -10.96 24.76 31.37
C ARG A 573 -12.03 23.94 32.11
N PRO A 574 -11.64 22.98 32.97
CA PRO A 574 -12.56 22.51 34.01
C PRO A 574 -12.86 23.65 34.99
N ILE A 575 -14.01 23.60 35.65
CA ILE A 575 -14.47 24.63 36.59
C ILE A 575 -15.21 23.98 37.76
N ALA A 576 -14.95 24.44 38.99
CA ALA A 576 -15.48 23.85 40.22
C ALA A 576 -16.94 24.28 40.48
N ILE A 577 -17.84 23.83 39.60
CA ILE A 577 -19.26 24.13 39.56
C ILE A 577 -19.97 22.84 39.16
N GLY A 578 -20.80 22.23 40.00
CA GLY A 578 -21.54 21.02 39.65
C GLY A 578 -22.84 20.93 40.42
N ILE A 579 -23.90 20.39 39.82
CA ILE A 579 -25.21 20.25 40.49
C ILE A 579 -25.08 19.41 41.78
N GLN A 580 -24.09 18.53 41.86
CA GLN A 580 -23.72 17.82 43.10
C GLN A 580 -23.44 18.77 44.27
N ASN A 581 -22.89 19.96 44.09
CA ASN A 581 -22.69 20.91 45.20
C ASN A 581 -24.02 21.35 45.83
N LEU A 582 -25.09 21.48 45.03
CA LEU A 582 -26.43 21.79 45.53
C LEU A 582 -27.06 20.57 46.20
N LYS A 583 -26.84 19.36 45.67
CA LYS A 583 -27.26 18.09 46.30
C LYS A 583 -26.60 17.90 47.67
N ASP A 584 -25.28 18.13 47.77
CA ASP A 584 -24.49 17.95 49.00
C ASP A 584 -24.87 18.91 50.14
N ALA A 585 -25.39 20.09 49.81
CA ALA A 585 -25.68 21.14 50.79
C ALA A 585 -27.04 21.02 51.48
N VAL A 586 -27.92 20.15 50.97
CA VAL A 586 -29.21 19.87 51.61
C VAL A 586 -29.16 18.46 52.22
N SER A 587 -29.54 18.36 53.49
CA SER A 587 -29.43 17.12 54.27
C SER A 587 -30.49 16.05 53.96
N ASP A 588 -31.33 16.26 52.95
CA ASP A 588 -32.47 15.41 52.62
C ASP A 588 -32.27 14.72 51.26
N LYS A 589 -32.54 13.41 51.17
CA LYS A 589 -32.40 12.64 49.93
C LYS A 589 -33.68 12.62 49.07
N SER A 590 -34.77 13.25 49.53
CA SER A 590 -36.09 13.22 48.87
C SER A 590 -36.41 14.43 47.97
N ILE A 591 -35.40 15.26 47.68
CA ILE A 591 -35.51 16.52 46.94
C ILE A 591 -35.75 16.26 45.45
N SER A 592 -36.67 17.00 44.83
CA SER A 592 -36.91 16.94 43.39
C SER A 592 -35.84 17.72 42.63
N LEU A 593 -35.52 17.30 41.40
CA LEU A 593 -34.71 18.11 40.48
C LEU A 593 -35.36 19.49 40.20
N GLU A 594 -36.68 19.61 40.41
CA GLU A 594 -37.47 20.84 40.24
C GLU A 594 -37.29 21.86 41.38
N ASP A 595 -36.74 21.45 42.53
CA ASP A 595 -36.48 22.34 43.68
C ASP A 595 -35.22 23.20 43.47
N PHE A 596 -34.31 22.81 42.57
CA PHE A 596 -33.07 23.54 42.32
C PHE A 596 -33.34 24.88 41.62
N ARG A 597 -32.91 25.96 42.26
CA ARG A 597 -33.18 27.33 41.81
C ARG A 597 -32.11 28.31 42.27
N VAL A 598 -31.97 29.41 41.53
CA VAL A 598 -31.30 30.60 42.07
C VAL A 598 -32.21 31.23 43.14
N PRO A 599 -31.73 31.47 44.36
CA PRO A 599 -32.48 32.19 45.39
C PRO A 599 -33.00 33.53 44.88
N ALA A 600 -34.29 33.82 45.08
CA ALA A 600 -34.94 35.02 44.54
C ALA A 600 -34.36 36.35 45.06
N THR A 601 -33.52 36.29 46.09
CA THR A 601 -32.75 37.40 46.66
C THR A 601 -31.47 37.74 45.90
N LEU A 602 -30.98 36.83 45.04
CA LEU A 602 -29.85 37.07 44.12
C LEU A 602 -30.32 37.60 42.75
N LEU A 603 -31.63 37.54 42.45
CA LEU A 603 -32.22 37.98 41.19
C LEU A 603 -32.65 39.47 41.27
N PRO A 604 -32.08 40.37 40.45
CA PRO A 604 -32.42 41.80 40.47
C PRO A 604 -33.93 42.06 40.30
N GLY A 605 -34.53 42.80 41.24
CA GLY A 605 -35.95 43.19 41.18
C GLY A 605 -36.98 42.08 41.45
N LYS A 606 -36.56 40.80 41.59
CA LYS A 606 -37.47 39.68 41.89
C LYS A 606 -37.61 39.38 43.39
N ALA A 607 -36.69 39.86 44.22
CA ALA A 607 -36.77 39.76 45.67
C ALA A 607 -38.01 40.49 46.23
N LYS A 608 -38.95 39.75 46.84
CA LYS A 608 -40.14 40.28 47.51
C LYS A 608 -40.26 39.71 48.93
N PRO A 609 -40.93 40.39 49.88
CA PRO A 609 -41.25 39.79 51.17
C PRO A 609 -41.99 38.45 50.96
N GLY A 610 -41.43 37.35 51.48
CA GLY A 610 -41.96 36.00 51.28
C GLY A 610 -41.50 35.26 50.02
N SER A 611 -40.57 35.78 49.19
CA SER A 611 -40.06 35.06 48.02
C SER A 611 -38.96 34.01 48.32
N SER A 612 -38.50 33.95 49.58
CA SER A 612 -37.47 33.01 50.03
C SER A 612 -38.08 31.63 50.31
N MET A 613 -37.52 30.57 49.73
CA MET A 613 -37.87 29.18 50.06
C MET A 613 -36.91 28.59 51.10
N PRO A 614 -37.27 27.47 51.78
CA PRO A 614 -36.45 26.89 52.86
C PRO A 614 -35.01 26.54 52.46
N MET A 615 -34.76 26.18 51.21
CA MET A 615 -33.42 25.83 50.70
C MET A 615 -32.61 27.04 50.20
N ASP A 616 -33.21 28.24 50.07
CA ASP A 616 -32.55 29.40 49.46
C ASP A 616 -31.26 29.80 50.19
N ASP A 617 -31.22 29.68 51.52
CA ASP A 617 -30.06 30.05 52.33
C ASP A 617 -28.94 28.98 52.28
N GLN A 618 -29.25 27.74 51.87
CA GLN A 618 -28.26 26.69 51.60
C GLN A 618 -27.70 26.84 50.17
N PHE A 619 -28.55 27.15 49.19
CA PHE A 619 -28.13 27.35 47.80
C PHE A 619 -27.35 28.66 47.58
N ARG A 620 -27.71 29.76 48.28
CA ARG A 620 -27.05 31.07 48.15
C ARG A 620 -25.52 31.02 48.15
N PRO A 621 -24.82 30.50 49.19
CA PRO A 621 -23.36 30.52 49.24
C PRO A 621 -22.71 29.72 48.10
N ILE A 622 -23.39 28.70 47.57
CA ILE A 622 -22.91 27.92 46.43
C ILE A 622 -23.04 28.72 45.13
N ILE A 623 -24.22 29.29 44.86
CA ILE A 623 -24.44 30.12 43.68
C ILE A 623 -23.49 31.33 43.68
N GLU A 624 -23.28 31.98 44.82
CA GLU A 624 -22.29 33.06 44.97
C GLU A 624 -20.84 32.58 44.76
N SER A 625 -20.50 31.36 45.19
CA SER A 625 -19.18 30.75 44.98
C SER A 625 -18.93 30.43 43.49
N TRP A 626 -19.89 29.80 42.81
CA TRP A 626 -19.87 29.55 41.37
C TRP A 626 -19.71 30.85 40.57
N THR A 627 -20.43 31.90 40.97
CA THR A 627 -20.34 33.24 40.36
C THR A 627 -18.92 33.80 40.47
N ARG A 628 -18.32 33.72 41.66
CA ARG A 628 -16.95 34.17 41.92
C ARG A 628 -15.91 33.37 41.11
N GLU A 629 -16.15 32.08 40.92
CA GLU A 629 -15.30 31.20 40.12
C GLU A 629 -15.42 31.47 38.60
N LEU A 630 -16.63 31.78 38.12
CA LEU A 630 -16.87 32.27 36.75
C LEU A 630 -16.21 33.63 36.52
N ASP A 631 -16.41 34.60 37.40
CA ASP A 631 -15.76 35.92 37.32
C ASP A 631 -14.23 35.82 37.30
N ARG A 632 -13.66 34.99 38.19
CA ARG A 632 -12.22 34.69 38.23
C ARG A 632 -11.75 34.07 36.92
N THR A 633 -12.51 33.12 36.38
CA THR A 633 -12.15 32.42 35.15
C THR A 633 -12.27 33.33 33.93
N LEU A 634 -13.41 33.97 33.70
CA LEU A 634 -13.65 34.93 32.61
C LEU A 634 -12.66 36.11 32.65
N THR A 635 -12.31 36.62 33.84
CA THR A 635 -11.26 37.65 33.99
C THR A 635 -9.88 37.13 33.63
N SER A 636 -9.58 35.86 33.87
CA SER A 636 -8.38 35.20 33.35
C SER A 636 -8.43 34.99 31.83
N LEU A 637 -9.61 34.79 31.23
CA LEU A 637 -9.76 34.67 29.77
C LEU A 637 -9.60 36.01 29.05
N LYS A 638 -10.08 37.12 29.65
CA LYS A 638 -9.87 38.50 29.14
C LYS A 638 -8.39 38.87 28.98
N ARG A 639 -7.45 38.16 29.63
CA ARG A 639 -5.99 38.33 29.42
C ARG A 639 -5.44 37.57 28.21
N ALA A 640 -6.16 36.58 27.68
CA ALA A 640 -5.76 35.80 26.51
C ALA A 640 -6.29 36.38 25.19
N PHE A 641 -7.33 37.23 25.23
CA PHE A 641 -7.96 37.82 24.04
C PHE A 641 -8.02 39.35 24.17
N PRO A 642 -7.18 40.10 23.43
CA PRO A 642 -7.16 41.56 23.48
C PRO A 642 -8.37 42.18 22.74
N VAL A 643 -9.50 42.20 23.44
CA VAL A 643 -10.70 43.03 23.20
C VAL A 643 -11.48 42.78 21.90
N VAL A 644 -12.57 42.02 22.03
CA VAL A 644 -13.91 42.50 21.67
C VAL A 644 -14.83 42.27 22.89
N LYS A 645 -15.98 42.94 22.98
CA LYS A 645 -17.00 42.64 24.01
C LYS A 645 -17.45 41.18 23.82
N ALA A 646 -17.34 40.35 24.85
CA ALA A 646 -17.97 39.03 24.83
C ALA A 646 -19.49 39.21 24.74
N THR A 647 -20.13 38.43 23.89
CA THR A 647 -21.54 38.61 23.51
C THR A 647 -22.43 37.62 24.26
N HIS A 648 -22.15 36.32 24.11
CA HIS A 648 -23.01 35.25 24.56
C HIS A 648 -22.35 34.27 25.55
N LEU A 649 -23.17 33.76 26.47
CA LEU A 649 -22.88 32.61 27.33
C LEU A 649 -23.94 31.53 27.09
N TYR A 650 -23.52 30.37 26.57
CA TYR A 650 -24.40 29.22 26.35
C TYR A 650 -24.31 28.24 27.53
N LEU A 651 -25.44 27.95 28.18
CA LEU A 651 -25.54 26.97 29.26
C LEU A 651 -25.84 25.57 28.70
N SER A 652 -25.16 24.55 29.24
CA SER A 652 -25.24 23.15 28.79
C SER A 652 -25.24 22.18 29.99
N GLY A 653 -25.66 20.92 29.76
CA GLY A 653 -25.72 19.89 30.80
C GLY A 653 -26.81 20.13 31.85
N THR A 654 -26.55 19.75 33.10
CA THR A 654 -27.48 19.78 34.23
C THR A 654 -27.89 21.19 34.67
N SER A 655 -27.27 22.24 34.11
CA SER A 655 -27.65 23.65 34.29
C SER A 655 -29.13 23.95 34.02
N ILE A 656 -29.80 23.12 33.22
CA ILE A 656 -31.23 23.23 32.89
C ILE A 656 -32.18 22.96 34.07
N TYR A 657 -31.76 22.14 35.04
CA TYR A 657 -32.58 21.88 36.23
C TYR A 657 -32.58 23.07 37.21
N ILE A 658 -31.65 24.03 37.08
CA ILE A 658 -31.44 25.11 38.04
C ILE A 658 -32.21 26.36 37.58
N LYS A 659 -33.40 26.55 38.14
CA LYS A 659 -34.35 27.58 37.71
C LYS A 659 -33.80 29.01 37.87
N SER A 660 -33.85 29.78 36.78
CA SER A 660 -33.36 31.18 36.65
C SER A 660 -31.83 31.35 36.70
N LEU A 661 -31.05 30.28 36.45
CA LEU A 661 -29.58 30.35 36.40
C LEU A 661 -29.06 31.18 35.22
N ASP A 662 -29.77 31.14 34.10
CA ASP A 662 -29.58 31.94 32.90
C ASP A 662 -29.76 33.44 33.16
N GLU A 663 -30.90 33.84 33.74
CA GLU A 663 -31.18 35.22 34.13
C GLU A 663 -30.13 35.75 35.12
N TYR A 664 -29.77 34.93 36.11
CA TYR A 664 -28.81 35.29 37.13
C TYR A 664 -27.40 35.52 36.56
N PHE A 665 -26.87 34.56 35.79
CA PHE A 665 -25.55 34.71 35.17
C PHE A 665 -25.56 35.81 34.09
N GLY A 666 -26.62 35.98 33.31
CA GLY A 666 -26.75 37.08 32.36
C GLY A 666 -26.72 38.45 33.04
N GLY A 667 -27.50 38.61 34.10
CA GLY A 667 -27.58 39.85 34.90
C GLY A 667 -26.27 40.19 35.63
N HIS A 668 -25.62 39.20 36.25
CA HIS A 668 -24.37 39.43 37.00
C HIS A 668 -23.15 39.61 36.07
N LEU A 669 -23.01 38.77 35.02
CA LEU A 669 -21.85 38.82 34.12
C LEU A 669 -21.97 39.88 33.02
N ASN A 670 -23.17 40.45 32.81
CA ASN A 670 -23.50 41.38 31.72
C ASN A 670 -23.22 40.76 30.33
N LEU A 671 -23.72 39.54 30.14
CA LEU A 671 -23.65 38.73 28.92
C LEU A 671 -25.06 38.29 28.52
N GLU A 672 -25.30 38.05 27.23
CA GLU A 672 -26.53 37.38 26.80
C GLU A 672 -26.43 35.88 27.11
N THR A 673 -27.09 35.45 28.18
CA THR A 673 -27.05 34.05 28.62
C THR A 673 -28.27 33.31 28.11
N THR A 674 -28.04 32.23 27.38
CA THR A 674 -29.09 31.34 26.83
C THR A 674 -28.69 29.89 27.00
N TYR A 675 -29.63 28.95 26.90
CA TYR A 675 -29.32 27.52 26.94
C TYR A 675 -29.03 26.97 25.53
N ILE A 676 -28.14 25.99 25.44
CA ILE A 676 -27.77 25.37 24.17
C ILE A 676 -28.88 24.44 23.65
N ASN A 677 -29.28 24.65 22.41
CA ASN A 677 -30.04 23.67 21.63
C ASN A 677 -29.07 22.89 20.70
N PRO A 678 -28.71 21.63 21.01
CA PRO A 678 -27.82 20.82 20.17
C PRO A 678 -28.53 20.21 18.94
N LEU A 679 -29.86 20.37 18.81
CA LEU A 679 -30.63 19.93 17.64
C LEU A 679 -30.98 21.09 16.68
N ARG A 680 -30.52 22.32 16.94
CA ARG A 680 -30.84 23.55 16.18
C ARG A 680 -30.56 23.45 14.68
N ASN A 681 -29.49 22.76 14.31
CA ASN A 681 -29.09 22.43 12.94
C ASN A 681 -29.10 20.91 12.69
N ILE A 682 -29.97 20.15 13.36
CA ILE A 682 -30.19 18.73 13.06
C ILE A 682 -31.64 18.59 12.65
N ASN A 683 -31.86 18.05 11.45
CA ASN A 683 -33.20 17.86 10.91
C ASN A 683 -33.91 16.68 11.60
N ILE A 684 -35.23 16.63 11.69
CA ILE A 684 -35.96 15.51 12.34
C ILE A 684 -36.40 14.47 11.29
N LEU A 685 -36.53 13.20 11.70
CA LEU A 685 -37.04 12.09 10.89
C LEU A 685 -38.23 11.45 11.64
N PRO A 686 -39.39 11.26 11.00
CA PRO A 686 -39.66 11.41 9.58
C PRO A 686 -39.83 12.86 9.13
N ASP A 687 -40.44 13.71 9.96
CA ASP A 687 -40.82 15.09 9.66
C ASP A 687 -40.39 16.08 10.77
N GLU A 688 -40.26 17.36 10.41
CA GLU A 688 -39.91 18.45 11.34
C GLU A 688 -41.01 18.74 12.38
N SER A 689 -42.27 18.39 12.09
CA SER A 689 -43.39 18.56 13.03
C SER A 689 -43.29 17.69 14.31
N GLU A 690 -42.37 16.72 14.35
CA GLU A 690 -42.06 15.94 15.55
C GLU A 690 -41.07 16.63 16.49
N ARG A 691 -40.43 17.74 16.06
CA ARG A 691 -39.44 18.48 16.88
C ARG A 691 -39.98 18.92 18.23
N ASP A 692 -41.20 19.46 18.25
CA ASP A 692 -41.85 19.98 19.45
C ASP A 692 -42.43 18.87 20.35
N GLN A 693 -42.37 17.61 19.89
CA GLN A 693 -42.80 16.42 20.63
C GLN A 693 -41.63 15.77 21.42
N ILE A 694 -40.39 16.25 21.22
CA ILE A 694 -39.19 15.75 21.91
C ILE A 694 -39.16 16.30 23.35
N ASN A 695 -39.87 15.61 24.25
CA ASN A 695 -39.93 15.95 25.68
C ASN A 695 -38.65 15.53 26.44
N ILE A 696 -37.49 16.03 26.00
CA ILE A 696 -36.18 15.83 26.64
C ILE A 696 -35.52 17.21 26.82
N PRO A 697 -35.00 17.56 28.02
CA PRO A 697 -34.31 18.84 28.22
C PRO A 697 -33.07 18.96 27.33
N MET A 698 -33.18 19.74 26.26
CA MET A 698 -32.21 19.84 25.16
C MET A 698 -30.73 20.03 25.60
N PRO A 699 -30.41 20.83 26.66
CA PRO A 699 -29.03 20.98 27.12
C PRO A 699 -28.34 19.68 27.57
N LEU A 700 -29.09 18.66 28.01
CA LEU A 700 -28.54 17.36 28.46
C LEU A 700 -28.01 16.52 27.29
N LEU A 701 -28.68 16.58 26.13
CA LEU A 701 -28.29 15.83 24.94
C LEU A 701 -27.00 16.36 24.27
N THR A 702 -26.42 17.47 24.75
CA THR A 702 -25.26 18.13 24.12
C THR A 702 -24.09 17.17 23.86
N ALA A 703 -23.71 16.38 24.85
CA ALA A 703 -22.57 15.45 24.71
C ALA A 703 -22.92 14.25 23.80
N ALA A 704 -24.14 13.72 23.87
CA ALA A 704 -24.58 12.61 23.03
C ALA A 704 -24.66 13.01 21.54
N VAL A 705 -25.27 14.16 21.24
CA VAL A 705 -25.28 14.75 19.89
C VAL A 705 -23.85 15.02 19.41
N GLY A 706 -23.00 15.61 20.27
CA GLY A 706 -21.60 15.88 19.99
C GLY A 706 -20.80 14.64 19.59
N SER A 707 -21.11 13.50 20.21
CA SER A 707 -20.55 12.19 19.86
C SER A 707 -21.17 11.58 18.59
N ALA A 708 -22.45 11.83 18.30
CA ALA A 708 -23.13 11.29 17.11
C ALA A 708 -22.72 11.97 15.79
N LEU A 709 -22.20 13.22 15.85
CA LEU A 709 -22.04 14.06 14.67
C LEU A 709 -20.94 13.59 13.67
N ASN A 710 -19.92 12.84 14.12
CA ASN A 710 -18.80 12.35 13.30
C ASN A 710 -18.18 13.46 12.41
N LEU A 711 -17.45 14.38 13.07
CA LEU A 711 -16.81 15.52 12.43
C LEU A 711 -15.33 15.23 12.14
N SER A 712 -14.74 15.96 11.19
CA SER A 712 -13.30 15.88 10.91
C SER A 712 -12.49 16.72 11.92
N ASN A 713 -11.22 16.37 12.12
CA ASN A 713 -10.30 17.04 13.05
C ASN A 713 -10.78 17.06 14.52
N THR A 714 -11.40 15.97 14.98
CA THR A 714 -11.84 15.78 16.38
C THR A 714 -10.87 14.91 17.17
N VAL A 715 -10.55 15.27 18.42
CA VAL A 715 -9.71 14.44 19.30
C VAL A 715 -10.40 13.10 19.58
N ASN A 716 -9.70 12.01 19.32
CA ASN A 716 -10.20 10.64 19.50
C ASN A 716 -9.24 9.83 20.38
N LEU A 717 -9.69 9.52 21.61
CA LEU A 717 -8.98 8.68 22.59
C LEU A 717 -9.41 7.21 22.50
N LEU A 718 -9.89 6.73 21.35
CA LEU A 718 -10.20 5.31 21.15
C LEU A 718 -8.97 4.43 21.49
N PRO A 719 -9.12 3.38 22.33
CA PRO A 719 -8.04 2.45 22.65
C PRO A 719 -7.63 1.59 21.44
N SER A 720 -6.50 0.91 21.55
CA SER A 720 -5.93 0.09 20.47
C SER A 720 -6.76 -1.14 20.11
N SER A 721 -7.52 -1.70 21.07
CA SER A 721 -8.46 -2.80 20.89
C SER A 721 -9.46 -2.52 19.75
N PHE A 722 -10.26 -1.45 19.88
CA PHE A 722 -11.24 -1.07 18.87
C PHE A 722 -10.61 -0.63 17.52
N LYS A 723 -9.42 -0.03 17.53
CA LYS A 723 -8.71 0.38 16.30
C LYS A 723 -8.38 -0.79 15.37
N GLN A 724 -8.02 -1.96 15.92
CA GLN A 724 -7.76 -3.15 15.11
C GLN A 724 -9.07 -3.70 14.50
N THR A 725 -10.14 -3.74 15.29
CA THR A 725 -11.49 -4.14 14.84
C THR A 725 -12.02 -3.22 13.74
N GLU A 726 -11.78 -1.91 13.82
CA GLU A 726 -12.13 -0.95 12.76
C GLU A 726 -11.37 -1.22 11.45
N LEU A 727 -10.05 -1.41 11.51
CA LEU A 727 -9.24 -1.75 10.34
C LEU A 727 -9.73 -3.05 9.66
N PHE A 728 -10.13 -4.05 10.44
CA PHE A 728 -10.69 -5.30 9.92
C PHE A 728 -12.09 -5.10 9.30
N ARG A 729 -12.99 -4.36 9.95
CA ARG A 729 -14.31 -4.01 9.38
C ARG A 729 -14.16 -3.19 8.07
N PHE A 730 -13.17 -2.29 7.99
CA PHE A 730 -12.84 -1.51 6.79
C PHE A 730 -12.31 -2.39 5.64
N MET A 731 -11.36 -3.29 5.93
CA MET A 731 -10.87 -4.30 4.99
C MET A 731 -12.01 -5.13 4.38
N LEU A 732 -12.96 -5.60 5.20
CA LEU A 732 -14.13 -6.35 4.72
C LEU A 732 -15.07 -5.50 3.85
N LYS A 733 -15.37 -4.26 4.27
CA LYS A 733 -16.27 -3.32 3.55
C LYS A 733 -15.74 -2.95 2.15
N ILE A 734 -14.43 -3.04 1.91
CA ILE A 734 -13.79 -2.84 0.60
C ILE A 734 -13.54 -4.16 -0.15
N GLY A 735 -13.09 -5.20 0.56
CA GLY A 735 -12.71 -6.48 -0.03
C GLY A 735 -13.87 -7.25 -0.64
N ILE A 736 -15.03 -7.26 0.01
CA ILE A 736 -16.21 -8.01 -0.47
C ILE A 736 -16.70 -7.44 -1.83
N PRO A 737 -16.90 -6.12 -2.01
CA PRO A 737 -17.19 -5.55 -3.32
C PRO A 737 -16.13 -5.82 -4.40
N LEU A 738 -14.83 -5.80 -4.06
CA LEU A 738 -13.77 -6.11 -5.01
C LEU A 738 -13.81 -7.57 -5.47
N VAL A 739 -14.02 -8.53 -4.56
CA VAL A 739 -14.15 -9.95 -4.89
C VAL A 739 -15.42 -10.20 -5.72
N ALA A 740 -16.54 -9.56 -5.38
CA ALA A 740 -17.78 -9.65 -6.16
C ALA A 740 -17.61 -9.08 -7.58
N ALA A 741 -16.97 -7.92 -7.73
CA ALA A 741 -16.68 -7.31 -9.03
C ALA A 741 -15.72 -8.16 -9.86
N PHE A 742 -14.71 -8.77 -9.24
CA PHE A 742 -13.79 -9.71 -9.90
C PHE A 742 -14.53 -10.96 -10.41
N LEU A 743 -15.41 -11.56 -9.59
CA LEU A 743 -16.23 -12.70 -10.00
C LEU A 743 -17.18 -12.34 -11.16
N VAL A 744 -17.87 -11.20 -11.09
CA VAL A 744 -18.74 -10.72 -12.18
C VAL A 744 -17.94 -10.48 -13.47
N GLY A 745 -16.74 -9.91 -13.36
CA GLY A 745 -15.82 -9.76 -14.49
C GLY A 745 -15.40 -11.11 -15.09
N LEU A 746 -15.12 -12.11 -14.24
CA LEU A 746 -14.71 -13.45 -14.66
C LEU A 746 -15.86 -14.21 -15.37
N PHE A 747 -17.09 -14.13 -14.84
CA PHE A 747 -18.29 -14.67 -15.52
C PHE A 747 -18.61 -13.94 -16.84
N SER A 748 -18.41 -12.63 -16.89
CA SER A 748 -18.58 -11.85 -18.13
C SER A 748 -17.54 -12.25 -19.19
N PHE A 749 -16.30 -12.50 -18.77
CA PHE A 749 -15.22 -12.92 -19.64
C PHE A 749 -15.42 -14.34 -20.19
N THR A 750 -15.86 -15.31 -19.36
CA THR A 750 -16.16 -16.67 -19.86
C THR A 750 -17.35 -16.69 -20.82
N GLY A 751 -18.39 -15.88 -20.58
CA GLY A 751 -19.49 -15.69 -21.53
C GLY A 751 -19.03 -15.11 -22.88
N TRP A 752 -18.16 -14.11 -22.85
CA TRP A 752 -17.57 -13.51 -24.07
C TRP A 752 -16.69 -14.49 -24.84
N ILE A 753 -15.85 -15.27 -24.14
CA ILE A 753 -15.03 -16.34 -24.74
C ILE A 753 -15.92 -17.38 -25.44
N SER A 754 -17.03 -17.82 -24.82
CA SER A 754 -17.96 -18.77 -25.43
C SER A 754 -18.56 -18.22 -26.73
N PHE A 755 -19.05 -16.98 -26.70
CA PHE A 755 -19.64 -16.34 -27.89
C PHE A 755 -18.63 -16.19 -29.03
N GLN A 756 -17.36 -15.87 -28.74
CA GLN A 756 -16.31 -15.83 -29.76
C GLN A 756 -15.99 -17.21 -30.32
N ASN A 757 -15.95 -18.24 -29.48
CA ASN A 757 -15.72 -19.63 -29.90
C ASN A 757 -16.83 -20.13 -30.84
N ASP A 758 -18.09 -19.82 -30.58
CA ASP A 758 -19.21 -20.24 -31.45
C ASP A 758 -19.15 -19.57 -32.83
N ASN A 759 -18.85 -18.26 -32.87
CA ASN A 759 -18.61 -17.54 -34.12
C ASN A 759 -17.39 -18.09 -34.90
N PHE A 760 -16.30 -18.43 -34.20
CA PHE A 760 -15.11 -19.01 -34.80
C PHE A 760 -15.36 -20.41 -35.38
N ASN A 761 -16.17 -21.23 -34.70
CA ASN A 761 -16.59 -22.55 -35.21
C ASN A 761 -17.47 -22.43 -36.46
N ALA A 762 -18.41 -21.47 -36.50
CA ALA A 762 -19.20 -21.17 -37.70
C ALA A 762 -18.30 -20.72 -38.88
N GLY A 763 -17.29 -19.87 -38.61
CA GLY A 763 -16.28 -19.48 -39.60
C GLY A 763 -15.47 -20.67 -40.12
N LEU A 764 -14.98 -21.54 -39.23
CA LEU A 764 -14.26 -22.77 -39.58
C LEU A 764 -15.05 -23.68 -40.53
N ASP A 765 -16.35 -23.86 -40.30
CA ASP A 765 -17.21 -24.68 -41.15
C ASP A 765 -17.53 -24.05 -42.52
N SER A 766 -17.41 -22.73 -42.65
CA SER A 766 -17.41 -22.07 -43.96
C SER A 766 -16.10 -22.30 -44.72
N LEU A 767 -14.95 -22.16 -44.05
CA LEU A 767 -13.61 -22.37 -44.62
C LEU A 767 -13.34 -23.82 -45.01
N LYS A 768 -13.92 -24.82 -44.30
CA LYS A 768 -13.90 -26.23 -44.73
C LYS A 768 -14.64 -26.44 -46.05
N LYS A 769 -15.80 -25.79 -46.24
CA LYS A 769 -16.60 -25.88 -47.47
C LYS A 769 -15.95 -25.15 -48.65
N GLU A 770 -15.10 -24.16 -48.37
CA GLU A 770 -14.31 -23.45 -49.37
C GLU A 770 -13.03 -24.21 -49.76
N THR A 771 -12.29 -24.77 -48.79
CA THR A 771 -11.11 -25.61 -49.10
C THR A 771 -11.48 -26.89 -49.85
N ALA A 772 -12.65 -27.47 -49.60
CA ALA A 772 -13.21 -28.58 -50.39
C ALA A 772 -13.52 -28.22 -51.87
N ARG A 773 -13.53 -26.93 -52.25
CA ARG A 773 -13.64 -26.48 -53.64
C ARG A 773 -12.29 -26.22 -54.31
N LEU A 774 -11.22 -26.10 -53.53
CA LEU A 774 -9.87 -25.77 -53.99
C LEU A 774 -9.00 -27.02 -54.24
N GLU A 775 -9.46 -28.19 -53.81
CA GLU A 775 -8.80 -29.49 -53.94
C GLU A 775 -8.20 -29.79 -55.35
N PRO A 776 -8.91 -29.63 -56.49
CA PRO A 776 -8.33 -29.88 -57.82
C PRO A 776 -7.17 -28.93 -58.20
N THR A 777 -7.01 -27.80 -57.49
CA THR A 777 -5.88 -26.88 -57.70
C THR A 777 -4.57 -27.42 -57.10
N LYS A 778 -4.65 -28.29 -56.09
CA LYS A 778 -3.47 -28.91 -55.47
C LYS A 778 -2.80 -29.91 -56.40
N ASP A 779 -3.58 -30.75 -57.07
CA ASP A 779 -3.05 -31.78 -57.98
C ASP A 779 -2.34 -31.16 -59.18
N LEU A 780 -2.84 -30.01 -59.67
CA LEU A 780 -2.17 -29.22 -60.70
C LEU A 780 -0.82 -28.67 -60.21
N PHE A 781 -0.72 -28.23 -58.96
CA PHE A 781 0.55 -27.76 -58.38
C PHE A 781 1.57 -28.90 -58.21
N TYR A 782 1.15 -30.06 -57.68
CA TYR A 782 2.04 -31.22 -57.49
C TYR A 782 2.56 -31.79 -58.83
N SER A 783 1.71 -31.88 -59.85
CA SER A 783 2.12 -32.35 -61.18
C SER A 783 3.11 -31.40 -61.87
N ILE A 784 2.91 -30.07 -61.77
CA ILE A 784 3.87 -29.07 -62.26
C ILE A 784 5.22 -29.19 -61.54
N ASN A 785 5.22 -29.37 -60.22
CA ASN A 785 6.46 -29.47 -59.45
C ASN A 785 7.25 -30.75 -59.77
N ASN A 786 6.57 -31.89 -59.96
CA ASN A 786 7.23 -33.14 -60.37
C ASN A 786 7.85 -33.04 -61.78
N ASN A 787 7.16 -32.42 -62.75
CA ASN A 787 7.73 -32.14 -64.06
C ASN A 787 9.00 -31.28 -63.98
N LYS A 788 9.03 -30.28 -63.09
CA LYS A 788 10.21 -29.42 -62.88
C LYS A 788 11.43 -30.19 -62.36
N VAL A 789 11.23 -31.21 -61.53
CA VAL A 789 12.30 -32.12 -61.08
C VAL A 789 12.78 -33.01 -62.22
N SER A 790 11.85 -33.61 -62.99
CA SER A 790 12.20 -34.49 -64.12
C SER A 790 12.98 -33.76 -65.23
N ILE A 791 12.61 -32.52 -65.55
CA ILE A 791 13.32 -31.70 -66.54
C ILE A 791 14.74 -31.39 -66.06
N LYS A 792 14.94 -31.14 -64.76
CA LYS A 792 16.28 -30.84 -64.24
C LYS A 792 17.23 -32.04 -64.38
N ALA A 793 16.77 -33.24 -64.04
CA ALA A 793 17.57 -34.46 -64.19
C ALA A 793 18.04 -34.69 -65.65
N GLN A 794 17.17 -34.41 -66.64
CA GLN A 794 17.52 -34.52 -68.07
C GLN A 794 18.55 -33.47 -68.52
N VAL A 795 18.53 -32.27 -67.94
CA VAL A 795 19.54 -31.23 -68.21
C VAL A 795 20.90 -31.61 -67.60
N ASP A 796 20.90 -32.15 -66.39
CA ASP A 796 22.12 -32.61 -65.71
C ASP A 796 22.77 -33.78 -66.51
N GLU A 797 21.97 -34.72 -67.02
CA GLU A 797 22.41 -35.83 -67.90
C GLU A 797 23.02 -35.34 -69.23
N LEU A 798 22.36 -34.42 -69.94
CA LEU A 798 22.87 -33.82 -71.17
C LEU A 798 24.19 -33.04 -70.99
N SER A 799 24.43 -32.48 -69.80
CA SER A 799 25.68 -31.76 -69.51
C SER A 799 26.89 -32.71 -69.44
N PHE A 800 26.69 -33.92 -68.92
CA PHE A 800 27.72 -34.94 -68.79
C PHE A 800 28.16 -35.52 -70.15
N ASP A 801 27.21 -35.84 -71.03
CA ASP A 801 27.50 -36.31 -72.39
C ASP A 801 28.25 -35.25 -73.22
N THR A 802 27.94 -33.96 -73.00
CA THR A 802 28.63 -32.84 -73.67
C THR A 802 30.11 -32.77 -73.26
N GLU A 803 30.42 -32.92 -71.96
CA GLU A 803 31.82 -32.93 -71.51
C GLU A 803 32.59 -34.15 -72.03
N TYR A 804 31.95 -35.32 -72.08
CA TYR A 804 32.55 -36.54 -72.62
C TYR A 804 32.89 -36.40 -74.11
N PHE A 805 32.01 -35.77 -74.91
CA PHE A 805 32.26 -35.54 -76.33
C PHE A 805 33.44 -34.60 -76.60
N GLU A 806 33.58 -33.49 -75.85
CA GLU A 806 34.75 -32.61 -75.96
C GLU A 806 36.07 -33.31 -75.57
N ARG A 807 36.03 -34.22 -74.57
CA ARG A 807 37.21 -35.03 -74.19
C ARG A 807 37.61 -36.03 -75.30
N ILE A 808 36.64 -36.61 -76.03
CA ILE A 808 36.90 -37.42 -77.23
C ILE A 808 37.58 -36.56 -78.31
N LEU A 809 37.03 -35.37 -78.60
CA LEU A 809 37.58 -34.46 -79.61
C LEU A 809 39.00 -33.99 -79.25
N ALA A 810 39.28 -33.68 -77.99
CA ALA A 810 40.62 -33.32 -77.52
C ALA A 810 41.62 -34.47 -77.74
N SER A 811 41.25 -35.69 -77.35
CA SER A 811 42.07 -36.90 -77.53
C SER A 811 42.37 -37.18 -79.02
N LEU A 812 41.35 -37.11 -79.89
CA LEU A 812 41.51 -37.31 -81.33
C LEU A 812 42.37 -36.22 -81.99
N ARG A 813 42.21 -34.95 -81.58
CA ARG A 813 43.06 -33.85 -82.06
C ARG A 813 44.52 -34.03 -81.67
N PHE A 814 44.81 -34.53 -80.46
CA PHE A 814 46.17 -34.81 -80.04
C PHE A 814 46.81 -35.93 -80.89
N LEU A 815 46.14 -37.09 -80.97
CA LEU A 815 46.60 -38.22 -81.80
C LEU A 815 46.79 -37.81 -83.27
N SER A 816 45.89 -37.00 -83.83
CA SER A 816 45.99 -36.56 -85.22
C SER A 816 47.13 -35.56 -85.51
N HIS A 817 47.81 -35.00 -84.50
CA HIS A 817 48.80 -33.95 -84.68
C HIS A 817 50.20 -34.30 -84.13
N TYR A 818 50.26 -35.07 -83.03
CA TYR A 818 51.52 -35.36 -82.32
C TYR A 818 52.04 -36.79 -82.50
N THR A 819 51.34 -37.66 -83.24
CA THR A 819 51.86 -38.99 -83.60
C THR A 819 53.01 -38.86 -84.63
N PRO A 820 54.20 -39.43 -84.36
CA PRO A 820 55.32 -39.44 -85.31
C PRO A 820 54.99 -40.19 -86.61
N ASN A 821 55.64 -39.81 -87.73
CA ASN A 821 55.43 -40.45 -89.03
C ASN A 821 55.79 -41.95 -89.05
N GLU A 822 56.60 -42.39 -88.10
CA GLU A 822 57.00 -43.79 -87.87
C GLU A 822 55.92 -44.62 -87.16
N ILE A 823 54.79 -44.03 -86.74
CA ILE A 823 53.69 -44.71 -86.06
C ILE A 823 52.39 -44.54 -86.88
N THR A 824 51.77 -45.65 -87.23
CA THR A 824 50.49 -45.70 -87.97
C THR A 824 49.43 -46.42 -87.15
N PHE A 825 48.24 -45.84 -86.99
CA PHE A 825 47.13 -46.46 -86.26
C PHE A 825 46.22 -47.27 -87.18
N ASP A 826 45.85 -48.46 -86.72
CA ASP A 826 45.00 -49.41 -87.44
C ASP A 826 43.55 -49.40 -86.90
N GLU A 827 43.37 -49.23 -85.58
CA GLU A 827 42.06 -49.00 -84.94
C GLU A 827 42.20 -47.99 -83.80
N ILE A 828 41.23 -47.06 -83.68
CA ILE A 828 41.06 -46.16 -82.54
C ILE A 828 39.62 -46.30 -82.06
N ARG A 829 39.42 -46.75 -80.81
CA ARG A 829 38.09 -47.02 -80.22
C ARG A 829 37.96 -46.39 -78.83
N PHE A 830 36.97 -45.53 -78.66
CA PHE A 830 36.52 -45.06 -77.34
C PHE A 830 35.42 -45.99 -76.83
N GLN A 831 35.53 -46.44 -75.58
CA GLN A 831 34.57 -47.37 -74.97
C GLN A 831 34.33 -47.05 -73.48
N MET A 832 33.18 -47.50 -72.96
CA MET A 832 32.84 -47.41 -71.54
C MET A 832 33.21 -48.73 -70.84
N GLY A 833 34.01 -48.66 -69.78
CA GLY A 833 34.48 -49.82 -69.03
C GLY A 833 35.26 -50.87 -69.83
N TRP A 834 35.43 -52.04 -69.22
CA TRP A 834 35.92 -53.24 -69.89
C TRP A 834 34.73 -54.06 -70.39
N GLU A 835 34.78 -54.47 -71.67
CA GLU A 835 33.84 -55.42 -72.26
C GLU A 835 34.29 -56.85 -71.93
N GLU A 836 33.67 -57.50 -70.95
CA GLU A 836 33.82 -58.94 -70.79
C GLU A 836 32.83 -59.68 -71.70
N SER A 837 33.35 -60.57 -72.54
CA SER A 837 32.56 -61.51 -73.34
C SER A 837 32.07 -62.65 -72.46
N GLN A 838 30.91 -62.49 -71.81
CA GLN A 838 30.28 -63.56 -71.05
C GLN A 838 29.37 -64.39 -71.96
N LEU A 839 29.58 -65.70 -71.99
CA LEU A 839 28.83 -66.65 -72.82
C LEU A 839 27.56 -67.11 -72.10
N TYR A 840 26.40 -66.64 -72.56
CA TYR A 840 25.10 -67.06 -72.03
C TYR A 840 24.48 -68.16 -72.91
N ALA A 841 24.00 -69.22 -72.26
CA ALA A 841 23.36 -70.36 -72.93
C ALA A 841 21.88 -70.05 -73.21
N TYR A 842 21.57 -69.62 -74.44
CA TYR A 842 20.20 -69.42 -74.90
C TYR A 842 19.70 -70.70 -75.59
N GLY A 843 19.18 -71.62 -74.76
CA GLY A 843 18.79 -72.96 -75.21
C GLY A 843 19.99 -73.78 -75.68
N ALA A 844 19.89 -74.38 -76.87
CA ALA A 844 20.97 -75.17 -77.47
C ALA A 844 22.10 -74.33 -78.12
N THR A 845 21.99 -73.00 -78.12
CA THR A 845 22.98 -72.08 -78.71
C THR A 845 23.56 -71.15 -77.66
N GLN A 846 24.90 -71.09 -77.58
CA GLN A 846 25.58 -70.04 -76.83
C GLN A 846 25.58 -68.73 -77.62
N LYS A 847 25.37 -67.61 -76.94
CA LYS A 847 25.67 -66.26 -77.44
C LYS A 847 26.64 -65.60 -76.49
N ALA A 848 27.64 -64.90 -77.04
CA ALA A 848 28.41 -63.94 -76.28
C ALA A 848 27.59 -62.66 -76.12
N GLU A 849 27.49 -62.15 -74.90
CA GLU A 849 26.91 -60.84 -74.60
C GLU A 849 27.98 -60.01 -73.90
N LEU A 850 28.23 -58.81 -74.43
CA LEU A 850 29.30 -57.93 -73.95
C LEU A 850 28.79 -57.18 -72.72
N LYS A 851 29.35 -57.49 -71.56
CA LYS A 851 28.96 -56.85 -70.30
C LYS A 851 29.99 -55.79 -69.90
N VAL A 852 29.57 -54.53 -69.90
CA VAL A 852 30.35 -53.42 -69.35
C VAL A 852 30.42 -53.55 -67.83
N THR A 853 31.64 -53.62 -67.29
CA THR A 853 31.89 -53.84 -65.86
C THR A 853 31.87 -52.57 -65.00
N ASP A 854 32.20 -51.41 -65.58
CA ASP A 854 32.15 -50.09 -64.93
C ASP A 854 31.59 -49.04 -65.91
N PRO A 855 30.37 -48.50 -65.67
CA PRO A 855 29.75 -47.49 -66.54
C PRO A 855 30.37 -46.09 -66.49
N HIS A 856 31.26 -45.79 -65.53
CA HIS A 856 31.91 -44.48 -65.38
C HIS A 856 33.36 -44.49 -65.87
N LEU A 857 34.02 -45.64 -65.88
CA LEU A 857 35.34 -45.79 -66.52
C LEU A 857 35.23 -45.49 -68.03
N ARG A 858 36.24 -44.80 -68.57
CA ARG A 858 36.39 -44.51 -70.01
C ARG A 858 37.75 -44.99 -70.48
N ILE A 859 37.77 -45.76 -71.57
CA ILE A 859 39.00 -46.33 -72.14
C ILE A 859 39.10 -45.88 -73.59
N LEU A 860 40.26 -45.33 -73.96
CA LEU A 860 40.67 -45.18 -75.35
C LEU A 860 41.60 -46.34 -75.70
N LYS A 861 41.13 -47.24 -76.56
CA LYS A 861 41.92 -48.36 -77.08
C LYS A 861 42.46 -47.98 -78.45
N VAL A 862 43.77 -48.14 -78.63
CA VAL A 862 44.47 -47.88 -79.89
C VAL A 862 45.26 -49.12 -80.28
N SER A 863 45.17 -49.52 -81.55
CA SER A 863 46.08 -50.47 -82.18
C SER A 863 46.82 -49.78 -83.33
N GLY A 864 48.03 -50.25 -83.62
CA GLY A 864 48.89 -49.61 -84.60
C GLY A 864 50.22 -50.33 -84.78
N THR A 865 50.96 -49.87 -85.79
CA THR A 865 52.23 -50.41 -86.25
C THR A 865 53.33 -49.35 -86.14
N VAL A 866 54.55 -49.78 -85.75
CA VAL A 866 55.72 -48.89 -85.65
C VAL A 866 56.74 -49.26 -86.74
N SER A 867 56.83 -48.40 -87.76
CA SER A 867 57.63 -48.57 -88.97
C SER A 867 58.92 -47.76 -88.88
N ALA A 868 59.92 -48.33 -88.19
CA ALA A 868 61.27 -47.79 -88.09
C ALA A 868 62.33 -48.90 -88.18
N ASN A 869 63.59 -48.49 -88.31
CA ASN A 869 64.75 -49.39 -88.18
C ASN A 869 64.69 -50.17 -86.85
N SER A 870 64.99 -51.46 -86.87
CA SER A 870 64.81 -52.39 -85.73
C SER A 870 65.52 -51.93 -84.45
N ALA A 871 66.66 -51.23 -84.56
CA ALA A 871 67.37 -50.67 -83.41
C ALA A 871 66.66 -49.46 -82.74
N TYR A 872 65.62 -48.90 -83.36
CA TYR A 872 64.97 -47.66 -82.94
C TYR A 872 63.47 -47.77 -82.65
N LYS A 873 62.76 -48.80 -83.15
CA LYS A 873 61.30 -49.00 -82.93
C LYS A 873 60.89 -48.83 -81.47
N ASP A 874 61.61 -49.50 -80.57
CA ASP A 874 61.32 -49.49 -79.13
C ASP A 874 61.52 -48.12 -78.49
N ARG A 875 62.53 -47.38 -78.94
CA ARG A 875 62.81 -46.02 -78.45
C ARG A 875 61.77 -45.02 -78.93
N ILE A 876 61.34 -45.12 -80.18
CA ILE A 876 60.30 -44.23 -80.76
C ILE A 876 58.97 -44.46 -80.05
N LEU A 877 58.58 -45.72 -79.83
CA LEU A 877 57.36 -46.06 -79.08
C LEU A 877 57.42 -45.56 -77.63
N GLN A 878 58.57 -45.69 -76.94
CA GLN A 878 58.73 -45.20 -75.57
C GLN A 878 58.69 -43.66 -75.47
N ILE A 879 59.31 -42.94 -76.40
CA ILE A 879 59.19 -41.47 -76.45
C ILE A 879 57.71 -41.07 -76.64
N TYR A 880 57.02 -41.67 -77.61
CA TYR A 880 55.62 -41.34 -77.88
C TYR A 880 54.66 -41.69 -76.73
N LEU A 881 54.96 -42.75 -75.95
CA LEU A 881 54.20 -43.07 -74.74
C LEU A 881 54.43 -42.04 -73.63
N ASN A 882 55.66 -41.58 -73.42
CA ASN A 882 55.95 -40.50 -72.46
C ASN A 882 55.28 -39.18 -72.89
N ASP A 883 55.37 -38.82 -74.18
CA ASP A 883 54.74 -37.63 -74.74
C ASP A 883 53.21 -37.64 -74.51
N LEU A 884 52.57 -38.82 -74.56
CA LEU A 884 51.16 -39.02 -74.23
C LEU A 884 50.87 -38.89 -72.73
N GLU A 885 51.72 -39.41 -71.84
CA GLU A 885 51.56 -39.28 -70.38
C GLU A 885 51.70 -37.83 -69.92
N GLU A 886 52.63 -37.05 -70.49
CA GLU A 886 52.81 -35.62 -70.17
C GLU A 886 51.59 -34.74 -70.55
N THR A 887 50.70 -35.20 -71.44
CA THR A 887 49.50 -34.43 -71.83
C THR A 887 48.48 -34.21 -70.72
N LEU A 888 48.48 -35.09 -69.70
CA LEU A 888 47.40 -35.22 -68.70
C LEU A 888 45.99 -35.49 -69.28
N LEU A 889 45.86 -35.79 -70.59
CA LEU A 889 44.58 -36.17 -71.22
C LEU A 889 44.13 -37.59 -70.80
N PHE A 890 45.09 -38.43 -70.39
CA PHE A 890 44.89 -39.83 -70.01
C PHE A 890 45.39 -40.04 -68.58
N SER A 891 44.57 -40.67 -67.72
CA SER A 891 44.90 -40.90 -66.30
C SER A 891 45.80 -42.13 -66.06
N LYS A 892 45.89 -43.03 -67.05
CA LYS A 892 46.79 -44.19 -67.10
C LYS A 892 46.96 -44.59 -68.57
N ILE A 893 48.16 -44.97 -68.97
CA ILE A 893 48.44 -45.61 -70.27
C ILE A 893 48.97 -47.03 -70.02
N GLU A 894 48.62 -47.98 -70.87
CA GLU A 894 48.96 -49.39 -70.68
C GLU A 894 49.10 -50.13 -72.02
N VAL A 895 50.28 -50.72 -72.26
CA VAL A 895 50.59 -51.46 -73.49
C VAL A 895 50.08 -52.90 -73.36
N VAL A 896 48.82 -53.12 -73.72
CA VAL A 896 48.10 -54.40 -73.55
C VAL A 896 48.78 -55.57 -74.28
N SER A 897 49.35 -55.32 -75.46
CA SER A 897 50.14 -56.31 -76.20
C SER A 897 51.18 -55.63 -77.09
N LYS A 898 52.30 -56.31 -77.34
CA LYS A 898 53.35 -55.86 -78.24
C LYS A 898 53.99 -57.06 -78.92
N HIS A 899 53.91 -57.13 -80.24
CA HIS A 899 54.52 -58.17 -81.05
C HIS A 899 55.47 -57.53 -82.07
N THR A 900 56.69 -58.04 -82.16
CA THR A 900 57.68 -57.58 -83.13
C THR A 900 57.82 -58.66 -84.19
N GLU A 901 57.21 -58.43 -85.36
CA GLU A 901 57.49 -59.26 -86.52
C GLU A 901 58.95 -59.00 -86.97
N ILE A 902 59.71 -60.08 -87.06
CA ILE A 902 61.09 -60.10 -87.57
C ILE A 902 61.02 -60.52 -89.03
N GLY A 903 61.46 -59.64 -89.93
CA GLY A 903 61.79 -59.94 -91.32
C GLY A 903 63.29 -60.16 -91.50
#